data_AF-A0A1A0UXX0-F1
#
_entry.id   AF-A0A1A0UXX0-F1
#
_cell.length_a   1.000
_cell.length_b   1.000
_cell.length_c   1.000
_cell.angle_alpha   90.00
_cell.angle_beta   90.00
_cell.angle_gamma   90.00
#
_symmetry.space_group_name_H-M   'P 1'
#
loop_
_entity.id
_entity.type
_entity.pdbx_description
1 polymer ?
#
loop_
_entity_poly.entity_id
_entity_poly.type
_entity_poly.pdbx_seq_one_letter_code
_entity_poly.pdbx_strand_id
1 'polypeptide(L)'
;MADDRAPKEAVKGMVEEAKGKAKEAAGTLLGNEELKREGQAEQHNPSYIPGAPGPEAPSVDEPTAPRDPLPPKPDQTAPKLRTATGTVTDGPLTARGQQGAYLTTAQGARLYDTDHSLKAGERGPTLLQDHHLREKITHFDHERIPERVVHARGAGAHGVFRGNGAAEKICKAQFLKSGEETEVFVRFSTVLGNRGSADTVRDTRGFATKFYTQQGTFDLVANNIPVFFIQDGIKFPDVVHAAKPHPDREIPQAQSAHDTFWDFVSLHTEAQAHTMWNMSDRGIPRSYRMMEGFGVHTFRLIGPDGSTSLVKFHWKPRLGVHSQVWEEAQITAGVDPDFHRRDLADAIEKGVYPEWDLGVQVFPDTPEQMFEGIDLLDPTKIVPEELAPVKVIGTMQLNRNVTNFFAETEQVAFHPGHLVPGIDITDDPLLQARLFSYLDTQITRLAGPNFSHIPINRPHAPVNDMFRDGFHQSGVHPGVAPYKPNSLDGGCPFLAGADTGAFIEVPTVVPESTKRRDAPATYDDHFSQVTLFYRSLSAAEQEHVAEAYTFELGKCYEQAIKERQLVALANVDTDLCAKVAEGLGLAAPAPTVVPADPEVLSPALSQVGQEWPVEGRQIGILTGPESDLAGVAAAVMAIANAKNVPFVVATHGGTLEHDGGPIPVSRTYATARSVEFDAILIAGSPANAKAKTIVDEMYRHHKAIAMLPEGTELAGTVAVPTDGPGLFSGPDTATLVQSLLNALGQHRVWDRVVLP
;
A
#
# COMPACT_ATOMS: atom_id res chain seq x y z
N MET A 1 26.69 -62.61 40.55
CA MET A 1 26.72 -61.83 39.30
C MET A 1 25.34 -61.22 39.15
N ALA A 2 25.21 -59.91 39.32
CA ALA A 2 23.97 -59.18 39.08
C ALA A 2 24.30 -58.08 38.05
N ASP A 3 23.51 -58.04 36.99
CA ASP A 3 23.77 -57.36 35.73
C ASP A 3 23.19 -55.93 35.77
N ASP A 4 24.04 -54.93 35.59
CA ASP A 4 23.77 -53.51 35.84
C ASP A 4 23.44 -52.76 34.53
N ARG A 5 22.64 -53.38 33.65
CA ARG A 5 22.29 -52.86 32.32
C ARG A 5 20.87 -52.32 32.17
N ALA A 6 20.10 -52.21 33.26
CA ALA A 6 18.69 -51.83 33.18
C ALA A 6 18.35 -50.32 33.15
N PRO A 7 19.16 -49.34 33.63
CA PRO A 7 18.70 -47.94 33.62
C PRO A 7 19.15 -47.12 32.39
N LYS A 8 20.11 -47.60 31.58
CA LYS A 8 20.67 -46.81 30.47
C LYS A 8 19.91 -46.96 29.15
N GLU A 9 19.23 -48.09 28.91
CA GLU A 9 18.44 -48.27 27.68
C GLU A 9 17.08 -47.57 27.74
N ALA A 10 16.44 -47.51 28.92
CA ALA A 10 15.16 -46.83 29.10
C ALA A 10 15.26 -45.31 28.86
N VAL A 11 16.33 -44.66 29.34
CA VAL A 11 16.56 -43.22 29.12
C VAL A 11 16.93 -42.94 27.65
N LYS A 12 17.64 -43.86 26.99
CA LYS A 12 17.98 -43.73 25.56
C LYS A 12 16.73 -43.88 24.67
N GLY A 13 15.81 -44.78 25.02
CA GLY A 13 14.53 -44.93 24.33
C GLY A 13 13.64 -43.69 24.43
N MET A 14 13.55 -43.08 25.61
CA MET A 14 12.74 -41.85 25.81
C MET A 14 13.34 -40.62 25.12
N VAL A 15 14.67 -40.51 25.02
CA VAL A 15 15.34 -39.42 24.29
C VAL A 15 15.21 -39.59 22.77
N GLU A 16 15.27 -40.81 22.26
CA GLU A 16 15.03 -41.08 20.82
C GLU A 16 13.54 -40.92 20.44
N GLU A 17 12.60 -41.25 21.33
CA GLU A 17 11.18 -40.99 21.11
C GLU A 17 10.83 -39.49 21.16
N ALA A 18 11.46 -38.72 22.07
CA ALA A 18 11.33 -37.26 22.12
C ALA A 18 11.98 -36.57 20.91
N LYS A 19 13.12 -37.07 20.42
CA LYS A 19 13.71 -36.63 19.15
C LYS A 19 12.85 -37.00 17.96
N GLY A 20 12.23 -38.18 17.95
CA GLY A 20 11.29 -38.61 16.92
C GLY A 20 10.07 -37.69 16.83
N LYS A 21 9.43 -37.38 17.96
CA LYS A 21 8.28 -36.45 18.03
C LYS A 21 8.65 -34.99 17.74
N ALA A 22 9.87 -34.56 18.10
CA ALA A 22 10.39 -33.24 17.70
C ALA A 22 10.71 -33.17 16.20
N LYS A 23 11.16 -34.28 15.58
CA LYS A 23 11.43 -34.37 14.14
C LYS A 23 10.15 -34.52 13.32
N GLU A 24 9.10 -35.11 13.90
CA GLU A 24 7.76 -35.19 13.32
C GLU A 24 7.04 -33.83 13.46
N ALA A 25 7.14 -33.13 14.60
CA ALA A 25 6.66 -31.76 14.73
C ALA A 25 7.42 -30.76 13.84
N ALA A 26 8.74 -30.94 13.69
CA ALA A 26 9.54 -30.19 12.71
C ALA A 26 9.20 -30.58 11.27
N GLY A 27 8.92 -31.86 11.00
CA GLY A 27 8.53 -32.38 9.68
C GLY A 27 7.16 -31.89 9.23
N THR A 28 6.21 -31.70 10.15
CA THR A 28 4.89 -31.12 9.85
C THR A 28 4.94 -29.59 9.72
N LEU A 29 5.93 -28.93 10.33
CA LEU A 29 6.26 -27.51 10.10
C LEU A 29 7.13 -27.27 8.84
N LEU A 30 7.69 -28.33 8.25
CA LEU A 30 8.61 -28.29 7.10
C LEU A 30 8.11 -29.05 5.87
N GLY A 31 6.80 -29.32 5.78
CA GLY A 31 6.15 -29.92 4.60
C GLY A 31 6.08 -29.00 3.37
N ASN A 32 7.16 -28.28 3.06
CA ASN A 32 7.29 -27.35 1.94
C ASN A 32 8.74 -27.24 1.41
N GLU A 33 9.56 -28.29 1.58
CA GLU A 33 10.97 -28.26 1.13
C GLU A 33 11.20 -28.63 -0.36
N GLU A 34 10.19 -29.09 -1.09
CA GLU A 34 10.35 -29.39 -2.54
C GLU A 34 10.18 -28.16 -3.46
N LEU A 35 9.72 -27.02 -2.95
CA LEU A 35 9.65 -25.74 -3.69
C LEU A 35 10.80 -24.78 -3.38
N LYS A 36 11.80 -25.21 -2.57
CA LYS A 36 12.73 -24.31 -1.88
C LYS A 36 14.16 -24.21 -2.43
N ARG A 37 14.51 -24.78 -3.59
CA ARG A 37 15.96 -24.84 -3.97
C ARG A 37 16.41 -24.24 -5.29
N GLU A 38 15.54 -23.98 -6.26
CA GLU A 38 16.03 -23.43 -7.55
C GLU A 38 15.57 -21.98 -7.79
N GLY A 39 14.33 -21.60 -7.46
CA GLY A 39 13.84 -20.23 -7.67
C GLY A 39 14.31 -19.17 -6.66
N GLN A 40 14.55 -19.55 -5.40
CA GLN A 40 15.00 -18.60 -4.35
C GLN A 40 16.50 -18.29 -4.45
N ALA A 41 17.30 -19.15 -5.07
CA ALA A 41 18.74 -18.93 -5.26
C ALA A 41 19.01 -17.83 -6.31
N GLU A 42 18.19 -17.75 -7.36
CA GLU A 42 18.31 -16.69 -8.38
C GLU A 42 17.86 -15.32 -7.88
N GLN A 43 16.84 -15.23 -7.02
CA GLN A 43 16.38 -13.95 -6.43
C GLN A 43 17.47 -13.22 -5.63
N HIS A 44 18.46 -13.96 -5.13
CA HIS A 44 19.62 -13.43 -4.41
C HIS A 44 20.85 -13.22 -5.29
N ASN A 45 20.76 -13.50 -6.60
CA ASN A 45 21.81 -13.19 -7.54
C ASN A 45 21.93 -11.66 -7.70
N PRO A 46 23.13 -11.06 -7.53
CA PRO A 46 23.37 -9.64 -7.74
C PRO A 46 22.93 -9.09 -9.10
N SER A 47 22.86 -9.94 -10.12
CA SER A 47 22.40 -9.57 -11.47
C SER A 47 20.90 -9.78 -11.72
N TYR A 48 20.15 -10.32 -10.75
CA TYR A 48 18.72 -10.52 -10.88
C TYR A 48 17.96 -9.20 -10.76
N ILE A 49 17.21 -8.88 -11.81
CA ILE A 49 16.34 -7.70 -11.89
C ILE A 49 14.90 -8.22 -11.88
N PRO A 50 14.04 -7.77 -10.93
CA PRO A 50 12.65 -8.19 -10.86
C PRO A 50 11.84 -7.72 -12.08
N GLY A 51 10.66 -8.31 -12.29
CA GLY A 51 9.76 -7.95 -13.38
C GLY A 51 9.73 -8.94 -14.55
N ALA A 52 10.39 -10.11 -14.43
CA ALA A 52 10.25 -11.18 -15.41
C ALA A 52 8.77 -11.65 -15.48
N PRO A 53 8.21 -11.85 -16.69
CA PRO A 53 6.78 -12.10 -16.87
C PRO A 53 6.33 -13.52 -16.49
N GLY A 54 7.25 -14.50 -16.48
CA GLY A 54 6.94 -15.90 -16.20
C GLY A 54 8.05 -16.59 -15.41
N PRO A 55 7.80 -17.82 -14.92
CA PRO A 55 8.76 -18.60 -14.13
C PRO A 55 9.89 -19.20 -14.99
N GLU A 56 9.70 -19.27 -16.30
CA GLU A 56 10.65 -19.79 -17.28
C GLU A 56 10.80 -18.79 -18.43
N ALA A 57 12.00 -18.65 -18.97
CA ALA A 57 12.23 -17.84 -20.17
C ALA A 57 11.62 -18.50 -21.42
N PRO A 58 11.06 -17.72 -22.36
CA PRO A 58 10.53 -18.28 -23.60
C PRO A 58 11.66 -18.80 -24.52
N SER A 59 11.37 -19.87 -25.27
CA SER A 59 12.24 -20.33 -26.37
C SER A 59 12.13 -19.39 -27.57
N VAL A 60 13.19 -19.34 -28.39
CA VAL A 60 13.16 -18.64 -29.68
C VAL A 60 12.19 -19.33 -30.63
N ASP A 61 12.22 -20.67 -30.66
CA ASP A 61 11.27 -21.47 -31.44
C ASP A 61 9.89 -21.45 -30.79
N GLU A 62 8.84 -21.38 -31.62
CA GLU A 62 7.46 -21.47 -31.16
C GLU A 62 7.19 -22.84 -30.50
N PRO A 63 6.61 -22.86 -29.29
CA PRO A 63 6.24 -24.12 -28.65
C PRO A 63 5.02 -24.75 -29.36
N THR A 64 5.25 -25.78 -30.15
CA THR A 64 4.19 -26.49 -30.92
C THR A 64 3.71 -27.80 -30.29
N ALA A 65 4.38 -28.27 -29.23
CA ALA A 65 4.00 -29.48 -28.52
C ALA A 65 3.12 -29.16 -27.29
N PRO A 66 2.00 -29.88 -27.08
CA PRO A 66 1.18 -29.71 -25.88
C PRO A 66 1.99 -30.00 -24.61
N ARG A 67 1.90 -29.11 -23.62
CA ARG A 67 2.43 -29.30 -22.27
C ARG A 67 1.47 -28.70 -21.25
N ASP A 68 1.58 -29.14 -20.01
CA ASP A 68 0.77 -28.58 -18.92
C ASP A 68 1.12 -27.10 -18.65
N PRO A 69 0.19 -26.30 -18.09
CA PRO A 69 0.44 -24.91 -17.74
C PRO A 69 1.64 -24.75 -16.81
N LEU A 70 2.40 -23.67 -17.02
CA LEU A 70 3.49 -23.31 -16.13
C LEU A 70 2.98 -22.99 -14.71
N PRO A 71 3.75 -23.29 -13.66
CA PRO A 71 3.40 -22.86 -12.32
C PRO A 71 3.45 -21.32 -12.20
N PRO A 72 2.82 -20.73 -11.18
CA PRO A 72 3.08 -19.33 -10.82
C PRO A 72 4.55 -19.08 -10.50
N LYS A 73 5.00 -17.82 -10.56
CA LYS A 73 6.35 -17.45 -10.12
C LYS A 73 6.53 -17.74 -8.62
N PRO A 74 7.78 -17.96 -8.13
CA PRO A 74 8.02 -18.26 -6.71
C PRO A 74 7.55 -17.19 -5.72
N ASP A 75 7.47 -15.93 -6.15
CA ASP A 75 6.96 -14.80 -5.36
C ASP A 75 5.44 -14.68 -5.39
N GLN A 76 4.74 -15.42 -6.25
CA GLN A 76 3.29 -15.33 -6.42
C GLN A 76 2.56 -16.43 -5.65
N THR A 77 1.38 -16.13 -5.11
CA THR A 77 0.52 -17.14 -4.48
C THR A 77 -0.94 -16.82 -4.66
N ALA A 78 -1.72 -17.81 -5.10
CA ALA A 78 -3.16 -17.69 -5.23
C ALA A 78 -3.82 -17.69 -3.84
N PRO A 79 -5.08 -17.22 -3.69
CA PRO A 79 -5.79 -17.28 -2.42
C PRO A 79 -5.84 -18.70 -1.84
N LYS A 80 -6.12 -18.87 -0.55
CA LYS A 80 -6.29 -20.22 0.01
C LYS A 80 -7.46 -20.98 -0.64
N LEU A 81 -7.30 -22.29 -0.81
CA LEU A 81 -8.33 -23.15 -1.37
C LEU A 81 -9.40 -23.43 -0.30
N ARG A 82 -10.47 -22.64 -0.33
CA ARG A 82 -11.61 -22.75 0.58
C ARG A 82 -12.92 -22.75 -0.18
N THR A 83 -13.95 -23.41 0.33
CA THR A 83 -15.33 -23.30 -0.17
C THR A 83 -15.91 -21.91 0.10
N ALA A 84 -17.07 -21.60 -0.48
CA ALA A 84 -17.82 -20.38 -0.18
C ALA A 84 -18.17 -20.24 1.32
N THR A 85 -18.27 -21.37 2.04
CA THR A 85 -18.57 -21.42 3.48
C THR A 85 -17.32 -21.44 4.38
N GLY A 86 -16.13 -21.18 3.81
CA GLY A 86 -14.88 -21.08 4.57
C GLY A 86 -14.18 -22.42 4.87
N THR A 87 -14.73 -23.57 4.44
CA THR A 87 -14.11 -24.89 4.66
C THR A 87 -12.85 -25.06 3.80
N VAL A 88 -11.75 -25.52 4.41
CA VAL A 88 -10.51 -25.86 3.68
C VAL A 88 -10.77 -27.02 2.72
N THR A 89 -10.24 -26.92 1.52
CA THR A 89 -10.33 -27.97 0.49
C THR A 89 -8.94 -28.50 0.17
N ASP A 90 -8.81 -29.81 -0.03
CA ASP A 90 -7.56 -30.44 -0.43
C ASP A 90 -7.22 -30.12 -1.90
N GLY A 91 -5.92 -29.95 -2.18
CA GLY A 91 -5.40 -29.73 -3.53
C GLY A 91 -4.37 -28.59 -3.61
N PRO A 92 -3.70 -28.44 -4.75
CA PRO A 92 -2.76 -27.33 -4.95
C PRO A 92 -3.51 -25.99 -4.99
N LEU A 93 -2.86 -24.89 -4.59
CA LEU A 93 -3.45 -23.55 -4.66
C LEU A 93 -3.84 -23.13 -6.10
N THR A 94 -3.19 -23.74 -7.09
CA THR A 94 -3.49 -23.58 -8.52
C THR A 94 -4.72 -24.35 -9.00
N ALA A 95 -5.41 -25.11 -8.14
CA ALA A 95 -6.56 -25.94 -8.53
C ALA A 95 -7.74 -25.14 -9.13
N ARG A 96 -7.80 -23.82 -8.90
CA ARG A 96 -8.78 -22.89 -9.50
C ARG A 96 -8.34 -22.31 -10.85
N GLY A 97 -7.14 -22.64 -11.33
CA GLY A 97 -6.60 -22.21 -12.61
C GLY A 97 -6.77 -23.25 -13.72
N GLN A 98 -6.06 -23.06 -14.83
CA GLN A 98 -6.05 -23.99 -15.96
C GLN A 98 -5.34 -25.30 -15.58
N GLN A 99 -5.86 -26.44 -16.04
CA GLN A 99 -5.43 -27.78 -15.56
C GLN A 99 -4.85 -28.70 -16.64
N GLY A 100 -4.77 -28.29 -17.91
CA GLY A 100 -4.32 -29.21 -18.95
C GLY A 100 -3.76 -28.53 -20.20
N ALA A 101 -3.15 -29.36 -21.05
CA ALA A 101 -2.34 -28.94 -22.19
C ALA A 101 -3.10 -28.47 -23.44
N TYR A 102 -4.44 -28.46 -23.43
CA TYR A 102 -5.24 -28.15 -24.61
C TYR A 102 -6.12 -26.92 -24.39
N LEU A 103 -6.16 -26.04 -25.39
CA LEU A 103 -7.11 -24.94 -25.44
C LEU A 103 -8.55 -25.49 -25.55
N THR A 104 -9.46 -24.91 -24.78
CA THR A 104 -10.86 -25.30 -24.75
C THR A 104 -11.78 -24.08 -24.78
N THR A 105 -13.03 -24.31 -25.13
CA THR A 105 -14.16 -23.40 -24.84
C THR A 105 -14.39 -23.32 -23.33
N ALA A 106 -15.17 -22.34 -22.86
CA ALA A 106 -15.51 -22.24 -21.43
C ALA A 106 -16.33 -23.43 -20.92
N GLN A 107 -16.91 -24.23 -21.83
CA GLN A 107 -17.61 -25.49 -21.52
C GLN A 107 -16.70 -26.74 -21.60
N GLY A 108 -15.40 -26.57 -21.82
CA GLY A 108 -14.41 -27.66 -21.82
C GLY A 108 -14.26 -28.42 -23.14
N ALA A 109 -14.89 -27.99 -24.23
CA ALA A 109 -14.69 -28.60 -25.55
C ALA A 109 -13.35 -28.15 -26.16
N ARG A 110 -12.52 -29.10 -26.61
CA ARG A 110 -11.21 -28.83 -27.23
C ARG A 110 -11.36 -28.11 -28.58
N LEU A 111 -10.46 -27.18 -28.84
CA LEU A 111 -10.43 -26.39 -30.06
C LEU A 111 -9.28 -26.85 -30.96
N TYR A 112 -9.55 -26.96 -32.26
CA TYR A 112 -8.54 -27.29 -33.27
C TYR A 112 -7.95 -26.04 -33.96
N ASP A 113 -8.65 -24.90 -33.87
CA ASP A 113 -8.28 -23.62 -34.45
C ASP A 113 -8.92 -22.49 -33.62
N THR A 114 -8.18 -21.41 -33.38
CA THR A 114 -8.69 -20.16 -32.77
C THR A 114 -8.28 -18.90 -33.53
N ASP A 115 -7.56 -19.04 -34.65
CA ASP A 115 -7.07 -17.93 -35.46
C ASP A 115 -8.11 -17.56 -36.54
N HIS A 116 -8.96 -18.52 -36.92
CA HIS A 116 -9.98 -18.34 -37.95
C HIS A 116 -11.39 -18.52 -37.41
N SER A 117 -12.29 -17.61 -37.81
CA SER A 117 -13.74 -17.84 -37.67
C SER A 117 -14.22 -18.88 -38.67
N LEU A 118 -15.28 -19.62 -38.30
CA LEU A 118 -16.00 -20.49 -39.20
C LEU A 118 -16.77 -19.67 -40.25
N LYS A 119 -16.48 -19.92 -41.53
CA LYS A 119 -17.02 -19.18 -42.68
C LYS A 119 -17.65 -20.11 -43.71
N ALA A 120 -18.57 -19.59 -44.53
CA ALA A 120 -19.04 -20.28 -45.74
C ALA A 120 -18.00 -20.23 -46.87
N GLY A 121 -16.95 -21.05 -46.74
CA GLY A 121 -15.77 -21.03 -47.61
C GLY A 121 -14.69 -20.08 -47.10
N GLU A 122 -13.45 -20.27 -47.57
CA GLU A 122 -12.25 -19.57 -47.06
C GLU A 122 -12.38 -18.03 -47.11
N ARG A 123 -13.04 -17.49 -48.13
CA ARG A 123 -13.31 -16.04 -48.31
C ARG A 123 -14.80 -15.67 -48.13
N GLY A 124 -15.58 -16.56 -47.54
CA GLY A 124 -17.02 -16.35 -47.33
C GLY A 124 -17.35 -15.59 -46.05
N PRO A 125 -18.65 -15.32 -45.80
CA PRO A 125 -19.11 -14.69 -44.57
C PRO A 125 -18.92 -15.61 -43.36
N THR A 126 -18.66 -15.01 -42.19
CA THR A 126 -18.66 -15.70 -40.89
C THR A 126 -20.06 -16.22 -40.56
N LEU A 127 -20.13 -17.43 -40.00
CA LEU A 127 -21.39 -18.11 -39.70
C LEU A 127 -21.75 -17.96 -38.23
N LEU A 128 -23.01 -17.62 -37.94
CA LEU A 128 -23.52 -17.47 -36.56
C LEU A 128 -23.43 -18.79 -35.75
N GLN A 129 -23.37 -19.94 -36.43
CA GLN A 129 -23.18 -21.24 -35.79
C GLN A 129 -21.79 -21.42 -35.14
N ASP A 130 -20.84 -20.53 -35.43
CA ASP A 130 -19.54 -20.50 -34.75
C ASP A 130 -19.72 -20.19 -33.26
N HIS A 131 -19.68 -21.23 -32.44
CA HIS A 131 -19.89 -21.11 -31.00
C HIS A 131 -18.64 -20.58 -30.29
N HIS A 132 -17.43 -20.95 -30.76
CA HIS A 132 -16.19 -20.48 -30.16
C HIS A 132 -16.00 -18.98 -30.37
N LEU A 133 -16.23 -18.48 -31.60
CA LEU A 133 -16.18 -17.05 -31.88
C LEU A 133 -17.13 -16.27 -30.95
N ARG A 134 -18.40 -16.70 -30.87
CA ARG A 134 -19.40 -16.03 -30.04
C ARG A 134 -19.01 -16.04 -28.56
N GLU A 135 -18.60 -17.19 -28.03
CA GLU A 135 -18.23 -17.31 -26.61
C GLU A 135 -17.00 -16.46 -26.26
N LYS A 136 -15.94 -16.53 -27.07
CA LYS A 136 -14.71 -15.74 -26.88
C LYS A 136 -14.98 -14.23 -26.89
N ILE A 137 -15.75 -13.74 -27.88
CA ILE A 137 -16.11 -12.33 -27.98
C ILE A 137 -17.05 -11.91 -26.84
N THR A 138 -18.05 -12.72 -26.50
CA THR A 138 -18.99 -12.42 -25.41
C THR A 138 -18.27 -12.28 -24.06
N HIS A 139 -17.29 -13.14 -23.78
CA HIS A 139 -16.50 -13.02 -22.55
C HIS A 139 -15.64 -11.74 -22.58
N PHE A 140 -14.94 -11.47 -23.69
CA PHE A 140 -14.13 -10.25 -23.85
C PHE A 140 -14.94 -8.96 -23.65
N ASP A 141 -16.12 -8.88 -24.28
CA ASP A 141 -17.03 -7.73 -24.20
C ASP A 141 -17.57 -7.49 -22.78
N HIS A 142 -17.40 -8.46 -21.87
CA HIS A 142 -17.89 -8.42 -20.49
C HIS A 142 -16.77 -8.58 -19.44
N GLU A 143 -15.51 -8.35 -19.82
CA GLU A 143 -14.38 -8.42 -18.86
C GLU A 143 -14.37 -7.30 -17.82
N ARG A 144 -14.95 -6.13 -18.14
CA ARG A 144 -14.89 -4.96 -17.25
C ARG A 144 -16.07 -4.96 -16.27
N ILE A 145 -15.75 -4.79 -15.00
CA ILE A 145 -16.70 -4.48 -13.92
C ILE A 145 -16.56 -2.99 -13.54
N PRO A 146 -17.54 -2.39 -12.85
CA PRO A 146 -17.37 -1.06 -12.29
C PRO A 146 -16.11 -1.00 -11.41
N GLU A 147 -15.33 0.07 -11.55
CA GLU A 147 -14.26 0.34 -10.59
C GLU A 147 -14.84 0.79 -9.24
N ARG A 148 -13.98 0.92 -8.22
CA ARG A 148 -14.39 1.54 -6.96
C ARG A 148 -14.66 3.03 -7.18
N VAL A 149 -15.72 3.58 -6.57
CA VAL A 149 -16.08 5.00 -6.70
C VAL A 149 -14.95 5.95 -6.28
N VAL A 150 -14.22 5.57 -5.23
CA VAL A 150 -12.97 6.16 -4.76
C VAL A 150 -11.96 5.04 -4.57
N HIS A 151 -10.66 5.37 -4.56
CA HIS A 151 -9.60 4.37 -4.43
C HIS A 151 -9.57 3.35 -5.57
N ALA A 152 -9.96 3.75 -6.78
CA ALA A 152 -9.99 2.88 -7.96
C ALA A 152 -8.60 2.39 -8.35
N ARG A 153 -7.61 3.30 -8.38
CA ARG A 153 -6.21 2.98 -8.62
C ARG A 153 -5.56 2.38 -7.37
N GLY A 154 -5.04 1.16 -7.49
CA GLY A 154 -4.36 0.50 -6.36
C GLY A 154 -3.52 -0.72 -6.74
N ALA A 155 -2.84 -1.27 -5.74
CA ALA A 155 -1.98 -2.45 -5.82
C ALA A 155 -2.20 -3.33 -4.57
N GLY A 156 -2.19 -4.65 -4.75
CA GLY A 156 -2.47 -5.60 -3.66
C GLY A 156 -1.39 -6.66 -3.52
N ALA A 157 -1.18 -7.12 -2.29
CA ALA A 157 -0.21 -8.16 -1.94
C ALA A 157 -0.69 -8.99 -0.74
N HIS A 158 -0.24 -10.23 -0.70
CA HIS A 158 -0.48 -11.15 0.41
C HIS A 158 0.65 -11.05 1.44
N GLY A 159 0.31 -11.36 2.69
CA GLY A 159 1.28 -11.35 3.78
C GLY A 159 0.84 -12.12 5.00
N VAL A 160 1.54 -11.89 6.10
CA VAL A 160 1.25 -12.45 7.42
C VAL A 160 1.42 -11.36 8.48
N PHE A 161 0.43 -11.24 9.35
CA PHE A 161 0.49 -10.48 10.59
C PHE A 161 0.82 -11.41 11.77
N ARG A 162 1.65 -10.93 12.69
CA ARG A 162 2.04 -11.65 13.91
C ARG A 162 1.72 -10.80 15.13
N GLY A 163 0.79 -11.28 15.96
CA GLY A 163 0.48 -10.66 17.24
C GLY A 163 1.63 -10.85 18.23
N ASN A 164 1.97 -9.78 18.98
CA ASN A 164 3.03 -9.84 19.99
C ASN A 164 2.50 -9.99 21.43
N GLY A 165 1.18 -10.03 21.61
CA GLY A 165 0.51 -10.17 22.92
C GLY A 165 0.35 -8.86 23.71
N ALA A 166 0.89 -7.72 23.25
CA ALA A 166 0.84 -6.47 23.99
C ALA A 166 -0.59 -5.90 24.17
N ALA A 167 -1.52 -6.29 23.30
CA ALA A 167 -2.94 -5.90 23.39
C ALA A 167 -3.81 -6.87 24.21
N GLU A 168 -3.30 -8.02 24.66
CA GLU A 168 -4.14 -9.09 25.26
C GLU A 168 -4.93 -8.65 26.49
N LYS A 169 -4.44 -7.64 27.23
CA LYS A 169 -5.12 -7.09 28.40
C LYS A 169 -6.31 -6.18 28.03
N ILE A 170 -6.26 -5.55 26.86
CA ILE A 170 -7.25 -4.55 26.44
C ILE A 170 -8.12 -5.05 25.27
N CYS A 171 -7.76 -6.17 24.64
CA CYS A 171 -8.50 -6.74 23.53
C CYS A 171 -8.48 -8.27 23.57
N LYS A 172 -9.67 -8.88 23.49
CA LYS A 172 -9.85 -10.34 23.44
C LYS A 172 -9.71 -10.96 22.05
N ALA A 173 -9.47 -10.16 21.01
CA ALA A 173 -9.37 -10.63 19.63
C ALA A 173 -8.20 -11.61 19.46
N GLN A 174 -8.48 -12.81 18.92
CA GLN A 174 -7.48 -13.88 18.84
C GLN A 174 -6.22 -13.50 18.07
N PHE A 175 -6.34 -12.76 16.96
CA PHE A 175 -5.21 -12.42 16.07
C PHE A 175 -4.15 -11.53 16.73
N LEU A 176 -4.47 -10.91 17.87
CA LEU A 176 -3.55 -10.05 18.62
C LEU A 176 -2.77 -10.80 19.72
N LYS A 177 -3.07 -12.07 19.94
CA LYS A 177 -2.37 -12.90 20.93
C LYS A 177 -0.92 -13.13 20.54
N SER A 178 -0.07 -13.32 21.55
CA SER A 178 1.35 -13.60 21.35
C SER A 178 1.55 -14.86 20.51
N GLY A 179 2.25 -14.71 19.38
CA GLY A 179 2.61 -15.82 18.51
C GLY A 179 1.50 -16.29 17.56
N GLU A 180 0.32 -15.66 17.58
CA GLU A 180 -0.71 -15.95 16.57
C GLU A 180 -0.28 -15.36 15.22
N GLU A 181 -0.18 -16.23 14.21
CA GLU A 181 0.04 -15.83 12.83
C GLU A 181 -1.28 -15.75 12.08
N THR A 182 -1.58 -14.59 11.52
CA THR A 182 -2.81 -14.34 10.76
C THR A 182 -2.45 -13.95 9.34
N GLU A 183 -3.00 -14.68 8.36
CA GLU A 183 -2.83 -14.28 6.97
C GLU A 183 -3.55 -12.96 6.71
N VAL A 184 -2.93 -12.15 5.86
CA VAL A 184 -3.48 -10.86 5.46
C VAL A 184 -3.45 -10.68 3.95
N PHE A 185 -4.40 -9.92 3.45
CA PHE A 185 -4.32 -9.29 2.13
C PHE A 185 -4.39 -7.78 2.30
N VAL A 186 -3.43 -7.09 1.72
CA VAL A 186 -3.35 -5.62 1.76
C VAL A 186 -3.61 -5.06 0.38
N ARG A 187 -4.38 -3.97 0.31
CA ARG A 187 -4.50 -3.15 -0.88
C ARG A 187 -4.17 -1.70 -0.57
N PHE A 188 -3.15 -1.19 -1.25
CA PHE A 188 -2.83 0.24 -1.28
C PHE A 188 -3.53 0.91 -2.45
N SER A 189 -3.76 2.22 -2.36
CA SER A 189 -4.47 2.97 -3.41
C SER A 189 -4.24 4.47 -3.32
N THR A 190 -4.44 5.20 -4.40
CA THR A 190 -4.76 6.64 -4.36
C THR A 190 -6.25 6.82 -4.01
N VAL A 191 -6.85 8.01 -4.12
CA VAL A 191 -8.29 8.25 -3.87
C VAL A 191 -9.03 8.72 -5.11
N LEU A 192 -8.57 9.81 -5.72
CA LEU A 192 -9.33 10.56 -6.71
C LEU A 192 -9.29 9.92 -8.09
N GLY A 193 -8.13 9.38 -8.46
CA GLY A 193 -7.90 8.83 -9.79
C GLY A 193 -8.79 7.63 -10.12
N ASN A 194 -9.19 7.52 -11.39
CA ASN A 194 -9.77 6.29 -11.93
C ASN A 194 -8.72 5.16 -11.96
N ARG A 195 -9.11 3.92 -12.28
CA ARG A 195 -8.18 2.76 -12.24
C ARG A 195 -6.94 2.87 -13.14
N GLY A 196 -6.99 3.76 -14.14
CA GLY A 196 -5.92 4.02 -15.10
C GLY A 196 -5.06 5.24 -14.78
N SER A 197 -5.29 5.94 -13.67
CA SER A 197 -4.46 7.08 -13.26
C SER A 197 -3.05 6.66 -12.83
N ALA A 198 -2.16 7.65 -12.65
CA ALA A 198 -0.80 7.43 -12.17
C ALA A 198 -0.74 7.22 -10.63
N ASP A 199 0.30 6.52 -10.17
CA ASP A 199 0.53 6.20 -8.76
C ASP A 199 1.07 7.39 -7.93
N THR A 200 1.95 8.23 -8.51
CA THR A 200 2.72 9.26 -7.79
C THR A 200 2.08 10.64 -7.80
N VAL A 201 0.75 10.72 -7.97
CA VAL A 201 0.01 11.98 -7.86
C VAL A 201 0.02 12.52 -6.43
N ARG A 202 -0.23 13.82 -6.23
CA ARG A 202 -0.53 14.37 -4.91
C ARG A 202 -1.95 13.96 -4.52
N ASP A 203 -2.06 13.07 -3.55
CA ASP A 203 -3.33 12.50 -3.12
C ASP A 203 -3.17 11.84 -1.74
N THR A 204 -4.28 11.60 -1.06
CA THR A 204 -4.30 10.65 0.06
C THR A 204 -4.00 9.24 -0.49
N ARG A 205 -3.35 8.39 0.32
CA ARG A 205 -3.23 6.96 0.02
C ARG A 205 -4.11 6.14 0.94
N GLY A 206 -4.91 5.25 0.37
CA GLY A 206 -5.61 4.20 1.11
C GLY A 206 -4.65 3.05 1.47
N PHE A 207 -4.81 2.51 2.67
CA PHE A 207 -4.07 1.37 3.22
C PHE A 207 -5.06 0.40 3.87
N ALA A 208 -5.68 -0.47 3.07
CA ALA A 208 -6.67 -1.41 3.57
C ALA A 208 -6.05 -2.79 3.84
N THR A 209 -6.19 -3.31 5.07
CA THR A 209 -5.69 -4.62 5.48
C THR A 209 -6.85 -5.53 5.87
N LYS A 210 -6.96 -6.68 5.21
CA LYS A 210 -7.89 -7.76 5.53
C LYS A 210 -7.17 -8.82 6.34
N PHE A 211 -7.62 -9.06 7.56
CA PHE A 211 -7.12 -10.10 8.46
C PHE A 211 -8.05 -11.31 8.39
N TYR A 212 -7.52 -12.43 7.90
CA TYR A 212 -8.28 -13.67 7.82
C TYR A 212 -8.18 -14.46 9.14
N THR A 213 -8.84 -13.96 10.18
CA THR A 213 -8.79 -14.57 11.53
C THR A 213 -9.63 -15.84 11.62
N GLN A 214 -9.42 -16.63 12.68
CA GLN A 214 -10.22 -17.83 12.95
C GLN A 214 -11.62 -17.50 13.53
N GLN A 215 -11.87 -16.24 13.91
CA GLN A 215 -13.12 -15.77 14.52
C GLN A 215 -13.90 -14.81 13.61
N GLY A 216 -13.62 -14.83 12.32
CA GLY A 216 -14.20 -13.92 11.33
C GLY A 216 -13.13 -13.11 10.60
N THR A 217 -13.53 -12.42 9.54
CA THR A 217 -12.63 -11.49 8.84
C THR A 217 -12.67 -10.14 9.54
N PHE A 218 -11.51 -9.56 9.86
CA PHE A 218 -11.40 -8.18 10.33
C PHE A 218 -10.79 -7.32 9.22
N ASP A 219 -11.40 -6.19 8.89
CA ASP A 219 -10.83 -5.25 7.93
C ASP A 219 -10.47 -3.92 8.60
N LEU A 220 -9.17 -3.60 8.64
CA LEU A 220 -8.69 -2.27 9.01
C LEU A 220 -8.54 -1.42 7.72
N VAL A 221 -9.52 -0.56 7.47
CA VAL A 221 -9.58 0.27 6.25
C VAL A 221 -9.04 1.67 6.54
N ALA A 222 -7.72 1.76 6.53
CA ALA A 222 -6.93 2.93 6.92
C ALA A 222 -6.54 3.83 5.72
N ASN A 223 -6.01 5.02 6.02
CA ASN A 223 -5.33 5.94 5.09
C ASN A 223 -3.90 6.24 5.58
N ASN A 224 -3.04 6.80 4.74
CA ASN A 224 -1.70 7.26 5.12
C ASN A 224 -1.68 8.61 5.85
N ILE A 225 -2.84 9.25 6.04
CA ILE A 225 -3.03 10.51 6.75
C ILE A 225 -3.94 10.24 7.96
N PRO A 226 -3.61 10.73 9.17
CA PRO A 226 -4.28 10.36 10.43
C PRO A 226 -5.65 10.98 10.67
N VAL A 227 -6.08 11.87 9.77
CA VAL A 227 -7.36 12.61 9.84
C VAL A 227 -8.13 12.47 8.54
N PHE A 228 -9.38 12.93 8.49
CA PHE A 228 -10.19 13.02 7.27
C PHE A 228 -10.59 14.46 6.95
N PHE A 229 -11.07 14.72 5.72
CA PHE A 229 -11.45 16.07 5.26
C PHE A 229 -12.73 16.61 5.90
N ILE A 230 -13.59 15.74 6.44
CA ILE A 230 -14.95 16.09 6.87
C ILE A 230 -15.25 15.38 8.17
N GLN A 231 -16.10 15.98 9.00
CA GLN A 231 -16.51 15.42 10.28
C GLN A 231 -17.63 14.39 10.13
N ASP A 232 -18.62 14.66 9.27
CA ASP A 232 -19.80 13.81 9.08
C ASP A 232 -19.81 13.18 7.68
N GLY A 233 -20.08 11.88 7.61
CA GLY A 233 -20.12 11.13 6.35
C GLY A 233 -21.21 11.57 5.38
N ILE A 234 -22.22 12.35 5.79
CA ILE A 234 -23.17 12.95 4.85
C ILE A 234 -22.50 13.89 3.84
N LYS A 235 -21.37 14.50 4.20
CA LYS A 235 -20.56 15.36 3.32
C LYS A 235 -19.63 14.60 2.39
N PHE A 236 -19.54 13.27 2.52
CA PHE A 236 -18.61 12.46 1.74
C PHE A 236 -18.82 12.59 0.22
N PRO A 237 -20.05 12.54 -0.32
CA PRO A 237 -20.26 12.79 -1.75
C PRO A 237 -19.83 14.21 -2.17
N ASP A 238 -20.03 15.22 -1.32
CA ASP A 238 -19.72 16.61 -1.66
C ASP A 238 -18.21 16.83 -1.82
N VAL A 239 -17.40 16.39 -0.84
CA VAL A 239 -15.94 16.55 -0.93
C VAL A 239 -15.35 15.69 -2.05
N VAL A 240 -15.89 14.48 -2.27
CA VAL A 240 -15.44 13.62 -3.38
C VAL A 240 -15.80 14.24 -4.73
N HIS A 241 -17.01 14.76 -4.91
CA HIS A 241 -17.39 15.46 -6.14
C HIS A 241 -16.58 16.74 -6.36
N ALA A 242 -16.27 17.48 -5.29
CA ALA A 242 -15.44 18.67 -5.35
C ALA A 242 -14.02 18.37 -5.80
N ALA A 243 -13.43 17.25 -5.36
CA ALA A 243 -12.07 16.81 -5.67
C ALA A 243 -11.94 15.96 -6.94
N LYS A 244 -13.01 15.30 -7.38
CA LYS A 244 -13.05 14.54 -8.64
C LYS A 244 -13.03 15.47 -9.85
N PRO A 245 -12.73 14.94 -11.06
CA PRO A 245 -12.78 15.71 -12.28
C PRO A 245 -14.14 16.40 -12.47
N HIS A 246 -14.15 17.61 -13.04
CA HIS A 246 -15.39 18.38 -13.20
C HIS A 246 -16.44 17.60 -14.03
N PRO A 247 -17.72 17.63 -13.66
CA PRO A 247 -18.74 16.81 -14.31
C PRO A 247 -19.08 17.23 -15.75
N ASP A 248 -18.74 18.44 -16.17
CA ASP A 248 -18.98 18.95 -17.52
C ASP A 248 -17.98 18.41 -18.56
N ARG A 249 -16.76 18.06 -18.13
CA ARG A 249 -15.65 17.72 -19.04
C ARG A 249 -14.69 16.63 -18.56
N GLU A 250 -14.87 16.14 -17.34
CA GLU A 250 -14.02 15.13 -16.69
C GLU A 250 -12.54 15.52 -16.58
N ILE A 251 -12.26 16.78 -16.23
CA ILE A 251 -10.89 17.32 -16.04
C ILE A 251 -10.81 18.05 -14.69
N PRO A 252 -9.69 17.97 -13.95
CA PRO A 252 -8.48 17.17 -14.22
C PRO A 252 -8.55 15.75 -13.64
N GLN A 253 -7.75 14.82 -14.18
CA GLN A 253 -7.63 13.46 -13.65
C GLN A 253 -6.64 13.41 -12.49
N ALA A 254 -7.08 12.86 -11.35
CA ALA A 254 -6.25 12.56 -10.18
C ALA A 254 -5.44 13.77 -9.64
N GLN A 255 -6.04 14.96 -9.62
CA GLN A 255 -5.42 16.20 -9.15
C GLN A 255 -6.47 17.04 -8.43
N SER A 256 -6.15 17.58 -7.26
CA SER A 256 -6.99 18.55 -6.53
C SER A 256 -6.79 20.01 -6.97
N ALA A 257 -5.82 20.25 -7.86
CA ALA A 257 -5.43 21.56 -8.36
C ALA A 257 -6.44 22.17 -9.35
N HIS A 258 -7.68 22.39 -8.90
CA HIS A 258 -8.76 23.01 -9.67
C HIS A 258 -9.80 23.66 -8.76
N ASP A 259 -10.58 24.57 -9.36
CA ASP A 259 -11.51 25.46 -8.67
C ASP A 259 -12.51 24.74 -7.74
N THR A 260 -13.16 23.66 -8.18
CA THR A 260 -14.21 23.01 -7.38
C THR A 260 -13.70 22.44 -6.06
N PHE A 261 -12.47 21.93 -6.01
CA PHE A 261 -11.88 21.41 -4.77
C PHE A 261 -11.58 22.56 -3.82
N TRP A 262 -10.88 23.59 -4.31
CA TRP A 262 -10.49 24.73 -3.49
C TRP A 262 -11.67 25.62 -3.09
N ASP A 263 -12.75 25.65 -3.88
CA ASP A 263 -14.01 26.28 -3.49
C ASP A 263 -14.64 25.55 -2.29
N PHE A 264 -14.68 24.21 -2.33
CA PHE A 264 -15.17 23.41 -1.20
C PHE A 264 -14.31 23.65 0.05
N VAL A 265 -12.98 23.50 -0.06
CA VAL A 265 -12.04 23.62 1.07
C VAL A 265 -12.07 25.01 1.70
N SER A 266 -12.18 26.06 0.88
CA SER A 266 -12.23 27.44 1.39
C SER A 266 -13.56 27.83 2.06
N LEU A 267 -14.65 27.07 1.80
CA LEU A 267 -15.97 27.27 2.41
C LEU A 267 -16.27 26.29 3.57
N HIS A 268 -15.63 25.13 3.58
CA HIS A 268 -15.79 24.09 4.60
C HIS A 268 -14.50 24.00 5.40
N THR A 269 -14.36 24.86 6.40
CA THR A 269 -13.10 25.03 7.14
C THR A 269 -12.66 23.76 7.90
N GLU A 270 -13.56 22.82 8.20
CA GLU A 270 -13.21 21.47 8.71
C GLU A 270 -12.21 20.72 7.82
N ALA A 271 -12.19 21.01 6.51
CA ALA A 271 -11.32 20.36 5.54
C ALA A 271 -9.85 20.80 5.59
N GLN A 272 -9.53 21.87 6.34
CA GLN A 272 -8.17 22.42 6.40
C GLN A 272 -7.18 21.43 7.03
N ALA A 273 -7.61 20.61 7.99
CA ALA A 273 -6.75 19.60 8.62
C ALA A 273 -6.18 18.62 7.61
N HIS A 274 -7.03 17.85 6.92
CA HIS A 274 -6.55 16.89 5.93
C HIS A 274 -5.87 17.57 4.73
N THR A 275 -6.35 18.74 4.31
CA THR A 275 -5.74 19.48 3.19
C THR A 275 -4.29 19.84 3.49
N MET A 276 -3.97 20.27 4.72
CA MET A 276 -2.60 20.58 5.11
C MET A 276 -1.67 19.36 5.02
N TRP A 277 -2.15 18.18 5.44
CA TRP A 277 -1.41 16.93 5.26
C TRP A 277 -1.22 16.58 3.78
N ASN A 278 -2.26 16.73 2.96
CA ASN A 278 -2.19 16.45 1.52
C ASN A 278 -1.25 17.42 0.77
N MET A 279 -1.17 18.68 1.20
CA MET A 279 -0.24 19.68 0.65
C MET A 279 1.19 19.48 1.13
N SER A 280 1.41 18.82 2.27
CA SER A 280 2.75 18.35 2.64
C SER A 280 3.22 17.19 1.76
N ASP A 281 4.49 16.82 1.90
CA ASP A 281 5.06 15.69 1.14
C ASP A 281 4.42 14.33 1.50
N ARG A 282 3.64 14.25 2.59
CA ARG A 282 2.79 13.08 2.90
C ARG A 282 1.81 12.74 1.76
N GLY A 283 1.44 13.70 0.93
CA GLY A 283 0.60 13.50 -0.27
C GLY A 283 1.32 12.86 -1.46
N ILE A 284 2.65 12.76 -1.43
CA ILE A 284 3.49 12.25 -2.54
C ILE A 284 4.53 11.22 -2.04
N PRO A 285 4.11 10.11 -1.41
CA PRO A 285 5.03 9.13 -0.84
C PRO A 285 6.00 8.55 -1.89
N ARG A 286 7.20 8.17 -1.43
CA ARG A 286 8.22 7.53 -2.27
C ARG A 286 7.80 6.11 -2.67
N SER A 287 7.15 5.40 -1.77
CA SER A 287 6.68 4.03 -1.94
C SER A 287 5.56 3.77 -0.93
N TYR A 288 4.65 2.84 -1.24
CA TYR A 288 3.73 2.31 -0.24
C TYR A 288 4.47 1.74 0.97
N ARG A 289 5.68 1.21 0.79
CA ARG A 289 6.55 0.62 1.84
C ARG A 289 7.10 1.65 2.83
N MET A 290 7.03 2.94 2.49
CA MET A 290 7.64 4.05 3.24
C MET A 290 6.60 5.12 3.58
N MET A 291 5.38 4.70 3.88
CA MET A 291 4.33 5.57 4.41
C MET A 291 3.68 4.93 5.63
N GLU A 292 3.20 5.78 6.52
CA GLU A 292 2.37 5.35 7.65
C GLU A 292 0.97 4.94 7.20
N GLY A 293 0.23 4.34 8.11
CA GLY A 293 -1.20 4.07 7.95
C GLY A 293 -1.94 4.36 9.24
N PHE A 294 -3.18 4.81 9.14
CA PHE A 294 -3.98 5.25 10.27
C PHE A 294 -5.43 4.83 10.08
N GLY A 295 -6.02 4.23 11.11
CA GLY A 295 -7.46 3.91 11.11
C GLY A 295 -8.35 5.16 11.05
N VAL A 296 -7.77 6.35 11.32
CA VAL A 296 -8.40 7.67 11.48
C VAL A 296 -9.33 7.73 12.67
N HIS A 297 -10.37 6.90 12.65
CA HIS A 297 -11.41 6.83 13.65
C HIS A 297 -10.90 6.28 14.97
N THR A 298 -11.57 6.68 16.04
CA THR A 298 -11.46 6.00 17.33
C THR A 298 -12.32 4.74 17.30
N PHE A 299 -11.74 3.62 17.70
CA PHE A 299 -12.40 2.33 17.89
C PHE A 299 -12.47 1.98 19.37
N ARG A 300 -13.27 0.99 19.73
CA ARG A 300 -13.34 0.44 21.08
C ARG A 300 -12.74 -0.96 21.10
N LEU A 301 -11.79 -1.20 22.01
CA LEU A 301 -11.29 -2.54 22.31
C LEU A 301 -11.95 -3.07 23.58
N ILE A 302 -12.23 -4.38 23.61
CA ILE A 302 -12.82 -5.07 24.74
C ILE A 302 -11.83 -6.11 25.29
N GLY A 303 -11.41 -5.92 26.53
CA GLY A 303 -10.54 -6.85 27.25
C GLY A 303 -11.22 -8.18 27.58
N PRO A 304 -10.46 -9.21 27.98
CA PRO A 304 -11.00 -10.51 28.36
C PRO A 304 -11.99 -10.47 29.55
N ASP A 305 -11.87 -9.45 30.42
CA ASP A 305 -12.73 -9.21 31.58
C ASP A 305 -13.97 -8.36 31.25
N GLY A 306 -14.13 -7.94 29.98
CA GLY A 306 -15.19 -7.05 29.54
C GLY A 306 -14.90 -5.56 29.74
N SER A 307 -13.73 -5.19 30.26
CA SER A 307 -13.30 -3.79 30.31
C SER A 307 -13.12 -3.22 28.90
N THR A 308 -13.32 -1.92 28.74
CA THR A 308 -13.23 -1.25 27.45
C THR A 308 -12.15 -0.17 27.44
N SER A 309 -11.59 0.08 26.27
CA SER A 309 -10.65 1.17 26.02
C SER A 309 -10.86 1.73 24.63
N LEU A 310 -10.74 3.05 24.49
CA LEU A 310 -10.79 3.71 23.19
C LEU A 310 -9.39 3.69 22.56
N VAL A 311 -9.30 3.47 21.25
CA VAL A 311 -8.02 3.39 20.55
C VAL A 311 -8.06 4.03 19.17
N LYS A 312 -6.91 4.57 18.73
CA LYS A 312 -6.64 4.85 17.31
C LYS A 312 -5.57 3.88 16.82
N PHE A 313 -5.78 3.26 15.67
CA PHE A 313 -4.84 2.30 15.05
C PHE A 313 -3.82 3.00 14.16
N HIS A 314 -2.58 2.52 14.20
CA HIS A 314 -1.42 3.04 13.47
C HIS A 314 -0.64 1.90 12.80
N TRP A 315 -0.18 2.11 11.58
CA TRP A 315 0.84 1.30 10.90
C TRP A 315 2.12 2.12 10.80
N LYS A 316 3.19 1.64 11.43
CA LYS A 316 4.51 2.28 11.42
C LYS A 316 5.44 1.51 10.47
N PRO A 317 5.88 2.10 9.34
CA PRO A 317 6.75 1.42 8.39
C PRO A 317 8.16 1.24 8.97
N ARG A 318 8.77 0.07 8.80
CA ARG A 318 10.14 -0.18 9.26
C ARG A 318 11.22 0.49 8.40
N LEU A 319 10.86 0.90 7.20
CA LEU A 319 11.73 1.62 6.26
C LEU A 319 11.60 3.14 6.39
N GLY A 320 10.94 3.64 7.43
CA GLY A 320 10.71 5.06 7.62
C GLY A 320 9.60 5.65 6.77
N VAL A 321 9.38 6.95 6.94
CA VAL A 321 8.36 7.71 6.21
C VAL A 321 9.07 8.62 5.23
N HIS A 322 8.92 8.35 3.93
CA HIS A 322 9.66 9.05 2.89
C HIS A 322 8.78 9.41 1.71
N SER A 323 9.07 10.55 1.10
CA SER A 323 8.28 11.14 0.02
C SER A 323 9.14 11.63 -1.13
N GLN A 324 8.56 11.73 -2.31
CA GLN A 324 9.18 12.43 -3.44
C GLN A 324 9.11 13.94 -3.21
N VAL A 325 9.87 14.72 -3.99
CA VAL A 325 9.60 16.16 -4.16
C VAL A 325 8.62 16.38 -5.30
N TRP A 326 7.95 17.53 -5.37
CA TRP A 326 6.78 17.66 -6.26
C TRP A 326 7.08 17.54 -7.75
N GLU A 327 8.17 18.15 -8.23
CA GLU A 327 8.57 18.02 -9.64
C GLU A 327 8.91 16.56 -10.00
N GLU A 328 9.65 15.88 -9.13
CA GLU A 328 9.97 14.45 -9.27
C GLU A 328 8.68 13.63 -9.38
N ALA A 329 7.72 13.83 -8.47
CA ALA A 329 6.45 13.11 -8.46
C ALA A 329 5.64 13.29 -9.77
N GLN A 330 5.66 14.50 -10.34
CA GLN A 330 5.03 14.80 -11.64
C GLN A 330 5.77 14.11 -12.80
N ILE A 331 7.10 14.14 -12.81
CA ILE A 331 7.91 13.43 -13.82
C ILE A 331 7.64 11.93 -13.74
N THR A 332 7.67 11.35 -12.53
CA THR A 332 7.38 9.94 -12.28
C THR A 332 6.01 9.55 -12.82
N ALA A 333 4.97 10.35 -12.57
CA ALA A 333 3.62 10.09 -13.04
C ALA A 333 3.51 10.02 -14.58
N GLY A 334 4.38 10.73 -15.30
CA GLY A 334 4.45 10.68 -16.76
C GLY A 334 5.31 9.55 -17.31
N VAL A 335 6.44 9.23 -16.67
CA VAL A 335 7.40 8.24 -17.21
C VAL A 335 7.11 6.81 -16.77
N ASP A 336 6.60 6.61 -15.55
CA ASP A 336 6.15 5.32 -15.04
C ASP A 336 4.90 5.53 -14.17
N PRO A 337 3.70 5.60 -14.77
CA PRO A 337 2.45 5.75 -14.02
C PRO A 337 2.16 4.56 -13.08
N ASP A 338 2.91 3.45 -13.20
CA ASP A 338 2.82 2.26 -12.36
C ASP A 338 3.92 2.17 -11.29
N PHE A 339 4.62 3.26 -11.00
CA PHE A 339 5.81 3.29 -10.14
C PHE A 339 5.62 2.63 -8.75
N HIS A 340 4.57 2.98 -7.99
CA HIS A 340 4.36 2.40 -6.66
C HIS A 340 3.89 0.93 -6.74
N ARG A 341 3.08 0.58 -7.75
CA ARG A 341 2.68 -0.80 -8.00
C ARG A 341 3.89 -1.68 -8.33
N ARG A 342 4.78 -1.18 -9.19
CA ARG A 342 6.01 -1.85 -9.60
C ARG A 342 6.95 -2.00 -8.40
N ASP A 343 7.21 -0.92 -7.66
CA ASP A 343 8.08 -0.95 -6.47
C ASP A 343 7.63 -2.00 -5.44
N LEU A 344 6.32 -2.11 -5.16
CA LEU A 344 5.79 -3.13 -4.26
C LEU A 344 6.03 -4.55 -4.79
N ALA A 345 5.69 -4.79 -6.06
CA ALA A 345 5.81 -6.11 -6.67
C ALA A 345 7.27 -6.57 -6.77
N ASP A 346 8.14 -5.67 -7.21
CA ASP A 346 9.57 -5.90 -7.39
C ASP A 346 10.29 -6.13 -6.05
N ALA A 347 9.91 -5.39 -5.00
CA ALA A 347 10.46 -5.60 -3.66
C ALA A 347 10.13 -7.00 -3.12
N ILE A 348 8.90 -7.46 -3.32
CA ILE A 348 8.47 -8.81 -2.93
C ILE A 348 9.18 -9.88 -3.78
N GLU A 349 9.27 -9.68 -5.10
CA GLU A 349 9.96 -10.59 -6.01
C GLU A 349 11.46 -10.73 -5.66
N LYS A 350 12.09 -9.66 -5.18
CA LYS A 350 13.49 -9.66 -4.73
C LYS A 350 13.70 -10.18 -3.30
N GLY A 351 12.62 -10.52 -2.58
CA GLY A 351 12.70 -10.95 -1.18
C GLY A 351 13.03 -9.82 -0.18
N VAL A 352 12.90 -8.57 -0.59
CA VAL A 352 13.01 -7.39 0.29
C VAL A 352 11.62 -7.03 0.78
N TYR A 353 11.07 -7.90 1.62
CA TYR A 353 9.69 -7.83 2.07
C TYR A 353 9.42 -6.57 2.89
N PRO A 354 8.41 -5.76 2.53
CA PRO A 354 8.05 -4.62 3.35
C PRO A 354 7.33 -5.03 4.63
N GLU A 355 7.64 -4.30 5.70
CA GLU A 355 7.14 -4.55 7.05
C GLU A 355 6.58 -3.28 7.70
N TRP A 356 5.49 -3.46 8.44
CA TRP A 356 4.88 -2.43 9.28
C TRP A 356 4.56 -2.99 10.65
N ASP A 357 4.83 -2.21 11.68
CA ASP A 357 4.37 -2.49 13.03
C ASP A 357 2.96 -1.92 13.21
N LEU A 358 2.01 -2.77 13.61
CA LEU A 358 0.68 -2.33 14.04
C LEU A 358 0.82 -1.77 15.45
N GLY A 359 0.36 -0.56 15.66
CA GLY A 359 0.30 0.08 16.96
C GLY A 359 -1.07 0.64 17.29
N VAL A 360 -1.28 0.89 18.57
CA VAL A 360 -2.46 1.60 19.08
C VAL A 360 -2.07 2.70 20.05
N GLN A 361 -2.71 3.86 19.91
CA GLN A 361 -2.85 4.79 21.03
C GLN A 361 -4.03 4.30 21.88
N VAL A 362 -3.93 4.40 23.20
CA VAL A 362 -4.93 3.87 24.13
C VAL A 362 -5.43 4.98 25.05
N PHE A 363 -6.73 5.17 25.09
CA PHE A 363 -7.41 6.19 25.86
C PHE A 363 -8.45 5.56 26.81
N PRO A 364 -8.77 6.23 27.93
CA PRO A 364 -9.92 5.86 28.75
C PRO A 364 -11.22 5.87 27.94
N ASP A 365 -12.11 4.90 28.18
CA ASP A 365 -13.46 4.89 27.61
C ASP A 365 -14.42 5.61 28.55
N THR A 366 -14.46 6.94 28.44
CA THR A 366 -15.33 7.82 29.24
C THR A 366 -16.65 8.10 28.51
N PRO A 367 -17.73 8.46 29.22
CA PRO A 367 -19.00 8.85 28.58
C PRO A 367 -18.86 10.00 27.57
N GLU A 368 -17.93 10.92 27.82
CA GLU A 368 -17.67 12.07 26.95
C GLU A 368 -16.81 11.71 25.73
N GLN A 369 -16.09 10.59 25.77
CA GLN A 369 -15.16 10.14 24.72
C GLN A 369 -14.14 11.23 24.33
N MET A 370 -13.68 11.99 25.32
CA MET A 370 -12.66 13.03 25.18
C MET A 370 -11.34 12.57 25.79
N PHE A 371 -10.22 13.08 25.27
CA PHE A 371 -8.89 12.89 25.85
C PHE A 371 -8.07 14.17 25.74
N GLU A 372 -7.59 14.72 26.86
CA GLU A 372 -6.78 15.95 26.89
C GLU A 372 -7.41 17.13 26.12
N GLY A 373 -8.74 17.27 26.22
CA GLY A 373 -9.50 18.32 25.52
C GLY A 373 -9.77 18.03 24.03
N ILE A 374 -9.29 16.90 23.50
CA ILE A 374 -9.54 16.45 22.13
C ILE A 374 -10.76 15.55 22.11
N ASP A 375 -11.68 15.84 21.19
CA ASP A 375 -12.83 14.98 20.91
C ASP A 375 -12.37 13.78 20.06
N LEU A 376 -12.43 12.58 20.65
CA LEU A 376 -11.94 11.38 19.98
C LEU A 376 -12.88 10.94 18.84
N LEU A 377 -14.11 11.47 18.80
CA LEU A 377 -15.07 11.17 17.75
C LEU A 377 -14.90 12.06 16.52
N ASP A 378 -14.15 13.16 16.63
CA ASP A 378 -13.86 14.05 15.50
C ASP A 378 -12.77 13.43 14.61
N PRO A 379 -13.10 12.97 13.37
CA PRO A 379 -12.12 12.38 12.47
C PRO A 379 -11.16 13.41 11.86
N THR A 380 -11.37 14.72 12.09
CA THR A 380 -10.44 15.80 11.69
C THR A 380 -9.35 16.04 12.72
N LYS A 381 -9.36 15.33 13.85
CA LYS A 381 -8.40 15.50 14.96
C LYS A 381 -7.47 14.29 15.13
N ILE A 382 -6.18 14.59 15.29
CA ILE A 382 -5.18 13.67 15.81
C ILE A 382 -5.12 13.72 17.33
N VAL A 383 -4.57 12.68 17.94
CA VAL A 383 -3.98 12.79 19.27
C VAL A 383 -2.46 12.76 19.10
N PRO A 384 -1.73 13.85 19.44
CA PRO A 384 -0.28 13.86 19.36
C PRO A 384 0.36 12.69 20.12
N GLU A 385 1.42 12.11 19.57
CA GLU A 385 2.09 10.93 20.15
C GLU A 385 2.76 11.26 21.50
N GLU A 386 3.07 12.54 21.72
CA GLU A 386 3.60 13.07 22.97
C GLU A 386 2.56 13.04 24.10
N LEU A 387 1.26 13.11 23.78
CA LEU A 387 0.17 12.96 24.75
C LEU A 387 -0.19 11.49 24.96
N ALA A 388 -0.18 10.71 23.89
CA ALA A 388 -0.48 9.28 23.94
C ALA A 388 0.46 8.51 22.99
N PRO A 389 1.50 7.83 23.52
CA PRO A 389 2.45 7.11 22.67
C PRO A 389 1.80 5.90 21.99
N VAL A 390 2.23 5.62 20.77
CA VAL A 390 1.80 4.43 20.02
C VAL A 390 2.45 3.18 20.62
N LYS A 391 1.63 2.23 21.06
CA LYS A 391 2.09 0.93 21.57
C LYS A 391 2.02 -0.12 20.48
N VAL A 392 3.16 -0.71 20.13
CA VAL A 392 3.23 -1.79 19.10
C VAL A 392 2.59 -3.07 19.62
N ILE A 393 1.62 -3.59 18.86
CA ILE A 393 0.81 -4.78 19.19
C ILE A 393 1.01 -5.95 18.20
N GLY A 394 1.82 -5.76 17.17
CA GLY A 394 2.24 -6.83 16.26
C GLY A 394 2.93 -6.29 15.01
N THR A 395 3.36 -7.19 14.14
CA THR A 395 4.08 -6.82 12.90
C THR A 395 3.44 -7.53 11.71
N MET A 396 3.24 -6.80 10.62
CA MET A 396 2.83 -7.31 9.32
C MET A 396 4.03 -7.34 8.37
N GLN A 397 4.19 -8.44 7.65
CA GLN A 397 5.13 -8.56 6.52
C GLN A 397 4.35 -8.98 5.27
N LEU A 398 4.52 -8.24 4.17
CA LEU A 398 3.98 -8.63 2.86
C LEU A 398 5.07 -9.37 2.08
N ASN A 399 4.77 -10.60 1.67
CA ASN A 399 5.81 -11.50 1.18
C ASN A 399 5.44 -12.26 -0.09
N ARG A 400 4.23 -12.02 -0.64
CA ARG A 400 3.78 -12.68 -1.86
C ARG A 400 2.95 -11.76 -2.74
N ASN A 401 3.27 -11.75 -4.03
CA ASN A 401 2.48 -11.10 -5.07
C ASN A 401 1.23 -11.92 -5.41
N VAL A 402 0.25 -11.25 -6.03
CA VAL A 402 -0.93 -11.91 -6.58
C VAL A 402 -0.59 -12.75 -7.81
N THR A 403 -1.34 -13.83 -8.03
CA THR A 403 -1.28 -14.61 -9.27
C THR A 403 -2.11 -13.99 -10.39
N ASN A 404 -3.19 -13.28 -10.05
CA ASN A 404 -4.00 -12.55 -11.00
C ASN A 404 -4.53 -11.26 -10.39
N PHE A 405 -4.15 -10.12 -10.96
CA PHE A 405 -4.53 -8.79 -10.46
C PHE A 405 -6.06 -8.61 -10.38
N PHE A 406 -6.79 -9.00 -11.42
CA PHE A 406 -8.25 -8.82 -11.44
C PHE A 406 -8.93 -9.70 -10.39
N ALA A 407 -8.61 -10.99 -10.37
CA ALA A 407 -9.25 -11.97 -9.50
C ALA A 407 -9.05 -11.67 -8.01
N GLU A 408 -7.92 -11.05 -7.67
CA GLU A 408 -7.50 -10.84 -6.28
C GLU A 408 -7.56 -9.35 -5.89
N THR A 409 -6.85 -8.47 -6.60
CA THR A 409 -6.74 -7.05 -6.24
C THR A 409 -7.95 -6.23 -6.68
N GLU A 410 -8.51 -6.48 -7.87
CA GLU A 410 -9.69 -5.75 -8.33
C GLU A 410 -10.94 -6.23 -7.56
N GLN A 411 -11.11 -7.54 -7.38
CA GLN A 411 -12.31 -8.11 -6.77
C GLN A 411 -12.31 -8.19 -5.22
N VAL A 412 -11.20 -7.90 -4.54
CA VAL A 412 -11.23 -7.83 -3.07
C VAL A 412 -12.22 -6.75 -2.59
N ALA A 413 -12.98 -7.06 -1.54
CA ALA A 413 -13.88 -6.13 -0.87
C ALA A 413 -13.42 -5.97 0.59
N PHE A 414 -13.12 -4.74 0.97
CA PHE A 414 -12.85 -4.35 2.35
C PHE A 414 -14.07 -3.61 2.90
N HIS A 415 -14.31 -3.68 4.21
CA HIS A 415 -15.38 -2.94 4.86
C HIS A 415 -15.06 -2.71 6.34
N PRO A 416 -15.04 -1.46 6.86
CA PRO A 416 -14.70 -1.20 8.27
C PRO A 416 -15.69 -1.80 9.28
N GLY A 417 -16.87 -2.28 8.85
CA GLY A 417 -17.81 -3.02 9.68
C GLY A 417 -17.58 -4.54 9.70
N HIS A 418 -16.58 -5.05 8.97
CA HIS A 418 -16.08 -6.41 9.20
C HIS A 418 -15.24 -6.42 10.48
N LEU A 419 -15.90 -6.71 11.60
CA LEU A 419 -15.32 -6.74 12.94
C LEU A 419 -15.15 -8.19 13.43
N VAL A 420 -14.43 -8.34 14.54
CA VAL A 420 -14.23 -9.61 15.26
C VAL A 420 -14.42 -9.40 16.76
N PRO A 421 -14.76 -10.45 17.53
CA PRO A 421 -14.92 -10.32 18.98
C PRO A 421 -13.71 -9.64 19.64
N GLY A 422 -13.96 -8.53 20.35
CA GLY A 422 -12.91 -7.74 21.00
C GLY A 422 -12.62 -6.39 20.37
N ILE A 423 -13.18 -6.11 19.19
CA ILE A 423 -13.13 -4.81 18.51
C ILE A 423 -14.56 -4.37 18.22
N ASP A 424 -14.89 -3.13 18.58
CA ASP A 424 -16.19 -2.50 18.36
C ASP A 424 -15.99 -1.05 17.88
N ILE A 425 -17.08 -0.43 17.45
CA ILE A 425 -17.12 0.91 16.88
C ILE A 425 -17.42 1.98 17.94
N THR A 426 -17.32 3.25 17.53
CA THR A 426 -17.69 4.43 18.32
C THR A 426 -18.71 5.28 17.56
N ASP A 427 -19.16 6.37 18.17
CA ASP A 427 -20.17 7.28 17.62
C ASP A 427 -19.60 8.33 16.65
N ASP A 428 -18.36 8.14 16.17
CA ASP A 428 -17.77 8.95 15.10
C ASP A 428 -18.71 8.98 13.87
N PRO A 429 -19.28 10.14 13.52
CA PRO A 429 -20.36 10.21 12.53
C PRO A 429 -19.88 9.89 11.10
N LEU A 430 -18.60 10.06 10.80
CA LEU A 430 -18.01 9.61 9.54
C LEU A 430 -17.87 8.09 9.52
N LEU A 431 -17.38 7.47 10.60
CA LEU A 431 -17.31 6.01 10.71
C LEU A 431 -18.70 5.39 10.51
N GLN A 432 -19.72 5.91 11.19
CA GLN A 432 -21.11 5.42 11.11
C GLN A 432 -21.63 5.38 9.67
N ALA A 433 -21.41 6.42 8.88
CA ALA A 433 -21.81 6.43 7.46
C ALA A 433 -21.02 5.40 6.62
N ARG A 434 -19.73 5.21 6.92
CA ARG A 434 -18.89 4.19 6.25
C ARG A 434 -19.37 2.76 6.56
N LEU A 435 -20.01 2.52 7.70
CA LEU A 435 -20.58 1.21 8.03
C LEU A 435 -21.71 0.81 7.05
N PHE A 436 -22.43 1.78 6.49
CA PHE A 436 -23.43 1.53 5.45
C PHE A 436 -22.80 1.35 4.06
N SER A 437 -21.98 2.32 3.64
CA SER A 437 -21.58 2.49 2.23
C SER A 437 -20.81 1.29 1.65
N TYR A 438 -19.93 0.68 2.44
CA TYR A 438 -19.00 -0.32 1.92
C TYR A 438 -19.67 -1.67 1.60
N LEU A 439 -20.82 -2.00 2.21
CA LEU A 439 -21.63 -3.14 1.83
C LEU A 439 -22.43 -2.82 0.56
N ASP A 440 -23.11 -1.67 0.55
CA ASP A 440 -23.96 -1.20 -0.55
C ASP A 440 -23.20 -1.14 -1.87
N THR A 441 -22.03 -0.49 -1.89
CA THR A 441 -21.27 -0.29 -3.13
C THR A 441 -20.80 -1.61 -3.77
N GLN A 442 -20.71 -2.73 -3.02
CA GLN A 442 -20.31 -4.01 -3.61
C GLN A 442 -21.42 -4.64 -4.44
N ILE A 443 -22.68 -4.30 -4.19
CA ILE A 443 -23.82 -4.89 -4.90
C ILE A 443 -23.70 -4.65 -6.39
N THR A 444 -23.35 -3.43 -6.81
CA THR A 444 -23.12 -3.10 -8.22
C THR A 444 -21.72 -3.46 -8.68
N ARG A 445 -20.70 -3.17 -7.87
CA ARG A 445 -19.29 -3.37 -8.24
C ARG A 445 -18.95 -4.84 -8.47
N LEU A 446 -19.45 -5.73 -7.62
CA LEU A 446 -19.16 -7.18 -7.62
C LEU A 446 -20.40 -8.03 -7.93
N ALA A 447 -21.40 -7.43 -8.58
CA ALA A 447 -22.57 -8.12 -9.13
C ALA A 447 -23.35 -8.96 -8.10
N GLY A 448 -23.74 -8.36 -6.98
CA GLY A 448 -24.73 -8.89 -6.04
C GLY A 448 -24.23 -9.15 -4.62
N PRO A 449 -25.06 -9.77 -3.76
CA PRO A 449 -24.78 -9.94 -2.33
C PRO A 449 -23.76 -11.06 -2.03
N ASN A 450 -23.42 -11.89 -3.02
CA ASN A 450 -22.52 -13.05 -2.87
C ASN A 450 -21.03 -12.69 -3.07
N PHE A 451 -20.62 -11.43 -2.95
CA PHE A 451 -19.23 -11.02 -3.15
C PHE A 451 -18.25 -11.68 -2.16
N SER A 452 -18.73 -12.15 -1.02
CA SER A 452 -17.97 -12.96 -0.04
C SER A 452 -17.60 -14.34 -0.58
N HIS A 453 -18.29 -14.84 -1.60
CA HIS A 453 -17.98 -16.11 -2.26
C HIS A 453 -16.84 -16.00 -3.26
N ILE A 454 -16.39 -14.80 -3.63
CA ILE A 454 -15.22 -14.60 -4.48
C ILE A 454 -13.98 -15.06 -3.70
N PRO A 455 -13.06 -15.86 -4.28
CA PRO A 455 -11.98 -16.53 -3.54
C PRO A 455 -11.16 -15.66 -2.59
N ILE A 456 -10.80 -14.44 -2.98
CA ILE A 456 -10.01 -13.52 -2.14
C ILE A 456 -10.81 -12.98 -0.94
N ASN A 457 -12.15 -13.00 -0.99
CA ASN A 457 -13.03 -12.49 0.07
C ASN A 457 -13.54 -13.59 1.01
N ARG A 458 -13.27 -14.87 0.73
CA ARG A 458 -13.77 -16.00 1.52
C ARG A 458 -13.18 -15.95 2.95
N PRO A 459 -14.01 -15.99 4.00
CA PRO A 459 -13.52 -16.05 5.37
C PRO A 459 -12.67 -17.30 5.62
N HIS A 460 -11.71 -17.20 6.55
CA HIS A 460 -10.94 -18.35 7.01
C HIS A 460 -11.58 -19.06 8.22
N ALA A 461 -12.61 -18.45 8.79
CA ALA A 461 -13.51 -19.03 9.79
C ALA A 461 -14.69 -19.76 9.10
N PRO A 462 -15.32 -20.75 9.78
CA PRO A 462 -16.53 -21.40 9.27
C PRO A 462 -17.69 -20.39 9.11
N VAL A 463 -18.37 -20.44 7.96
CA VAL A 463 -19.55 -19.64 7.67
C VAL A 463 -20.78 -20.54 7.68
N ASN A 464 -21.67 -20.30 8.65
CA ASN A 464 -22.92 -21.03 8.82
C ASN A 464 -24.08 -20.04 8.93
N ASP A 465 -24.35 -19.31 7.85
CA ASP A 465 -25.44 -18.33 7.79
C ASP A 465 -26.75 -18.93 7.23
N MET A 466 -27.79 -18.10 7.22
CA MET A 466 -29.10 -18.42 6.64
C MET A 466 -29.41 -17.62 5.37
N PHE A 467 -28.40 -17.02 4.72
CA PHE A 467 -28.56 -16.26 3.48
C PHE A 467 -28.63 -17.21 2.28
N ARG A 468 -29.54 -16.95 1.33
CA ARG A 468 -29.76 -17.81 0.15
C ARG A 468 -29.99 -16.96 -1.10
N ASP A 469 -29.78 -17.60 -2.24
CA ASP A 469 -29.94 -17.12 -3.61
C ASP A 469 -28.96 -15.99 -3.98
N GLY A 470 -29.41 -14.99 -4.74
CA GLY A 470 -28.57 -13.91 -5.26
C GLY A 470 -27.69 -14.31 -6.45
N PHE A 471 -27.20 -13.29 -7.18
CA PHE A 471 -26.33 -13.50 -8.33
C PHE A 471 -25.05 -14.28 -7.96
N HIS A 472 -24.61 -15.18 -8.86
CA HIS A 472 -23.38 -15.96 -8.75
C HIS A 472 -23.21 -16.73 -7.41
N GLN A 473 -24.28 -17.27 -6.84
CA GLN A 473 -24.16 -18.15 -5.67
C GLN A 473 -23.34 -19.41 -6.02
N SER A 474 -22.10 -19.51 -5.51
CA SER A 474 -21.28 -20.71 -5.67
C SER A 474 -21.39 -21.69 -4.49
N GLY A 475 -21.95 -21.25 -3.36
CA GLY A 475 -22.26 -22.13 -2.24
C GLY A 475 -23.52 -22.96 -2.52
N VAL A 476 -23.45 -24.28 -2.32
CA VAL A 476 -24.62 -25.18 -2.41
C VAL A 476 -25.00 -25.59 -1.00
N HIS A 477 -25.93 -24.84 -0.40
CA HIS A 477 -26.37 -25.05 0.98
C HIS A 477 -27.42 -26.17 1.03
N PRO A 478 -27.17 -27.30 1.73
CA PRO A 478 -28.18 -28.33 1.95
C PRO A 478 -29.16 -27.88 3.05
N GLY A 479 -30.26 -28.62 3.21
CA GLY A 479 -31.32 -28.33 4.20
C GLY A 479 -32.52 -27.63 3.59
N VAL A 480 -33.58 -27.45 4.39
CA VAL A 480 -34.88 -26.92 3.94
C VAL A 480 -35.35 -25.69 4.71
N ALA A 481 -34.63 -25.28 5.77
CA ALA A 481 -35.04 -24.21 6.67
C ALA A 481 -33.98 -23.10 6.81
N PRO A 482 -33.87 -22.17 5.84
CA PRO A 482 -33.00 -20.99 5.93
C PRO A 482 -33.62 -19.90 6.82
N TYR A 483 -34.13 -20.26 8.00
CA TYR A 483 -34.76 -19.35 8.95
C TYR A 483 -34.66 -19.85 10.39
N LYS A 484 -34.86 -18.94 11.35
CA LYS A 484 -35.00 -19.27 12.78
C LYS A 484 -36.30 -18.72 13.37
N PRO A 485 -36.84 -19.40 14.41
CA PRO A 485 -36.50 -20.77 14.81
C PRO A 485 -36.96 -21.79 13.75
N ASN A 486 -36.32 -22.95 13.68
CA ASN A 486 -36.75 -24.05 12.81
C ASN A 486 -36.60 -25.41 13.51
N SER A 487 -37.41 -26.39 13.13
CA SER A 487 -37.28 -27.80 13.56
C SER A 487 -36.91 -28.75 12.42
N LEU A 488 -37.14 -28.35 11.16
CA LEU A 488 -36.91 -29.18 9.98
C LEU A 488 -35.41 -29.48 9.76
N ASP A 489 -34.53 -28.53 10.10
CA ASP A 489 -33.07 -28.72 10.09
C ASP A 489 -32.50 -28.83 11.52
N GLY A 490 -33.32 -29.34 12.46
CA GLY A 490 -32.88 -29.58 13.85
C GLY A 490 -32.51 -28.33 14.64
N GLY A 491 -32.92 -27.14 14.18
CA GLY A 491 -32.58 -25.86 14.82
C GLY A 491 -31.22 -25.29 14.43
N CYS A 492 -30.45 -25.98 13.58
CA CYS A 492 -29.16 -25.51 13.09
C CYS A 492 -29.28 -24.37 12.06
N PRO A 493 -28.20 -23.60 11.85
CA PRO A 493 -27.07 -23.38 12.78
C PRO A 493 -27.54 -22.75 14.10
N PHE A 494 -26.87 -22.96 15.25
CA PHE A 494 -27.28 -22.36 16.54
C PHE A 494 -26.64 -20.99 16.80
N LEU A 495 -27.21 -20.20 17.70
CA LEU A 495 -26.60 -18.94 18.16
C LEU A 495 -25.41 -19.25 19.09
N ALA A 496 -24.38 -18.41 19.04
CA ALA A 496 -23.23 -18.46 19.95
C ALA A 496 -23.48 -17.59 21.21
N GLY A 497 -22.80 -17.91 22.30
CA GLY A 497 -22.76 -17.14 23.54
C GLY A 497 -21.36 -16.53 23.77
N ALA A 498 -21.20 -15.78 24.87
CA ALA A 498 -19.93 -15.15 25.22
C ALA A 498 -18.79 -16.18 25.40
N ASP A 499 -19.12 -17.33 25.98
CA ASP A 499 -18.23 -18.47 26.26
C ASP A 499 -17.81 -19.22 24.98
N THR A 500 -18.55 -19.07 23.88
CA THR A 500 -18.23 -19.69 22.59
C THR A 500 -17.72 -18.70 21.53
N GLY A 501 -17.36 -17.48 21.95
CA GLY A 501 -16.71 -16.50 21.07
C GLY A 501 -17.67 -15.71 20.19
N ALA A 502 -18.92 -15.51 20.61
CA ALA A 502 -19.84 -14.61 19.91
C ALA A 502 -19.28 -13.18 19.81
N PHE A 503 -19.59 -12.51 18.69
CA PHE A 503 -19.54 -11.06 18.63
C PHE A 503 -20.69 -10.53 19.50
N ILE A 504 -20.36 -9.76 20.52
CA ILE A 504 -21.32 -9.15 21.44
C ILE A 504 -21.00 -7.66 21.47
N GLU A 505 -21.96 -6.86 21.04
CA GLU A 505 -21.89 -5.41 21.08
C GLU A 505 -21.70 -4.93 22.52
N VAL A 506 -20.84 -3.93 22.72
CA VAL A 506 -20.70 -3.31 24.04
C VAL A 506 -21.97 -2.52 24.35
N PRO A 507 -22.70 -2.84 25.43
CA PRO A 507 -23.87 -2.05 25.83
C PRO A 507 -23.39 -0.68 26.31
N THR A 508 -23.46 0.30 25.41
CA THR A 508 -23.06 1.69 25.68
C THR A 508 -24.30 2.49 26.05
N VAL A 509 -24.20 3.31 27.10
CA VAL A 509 -25.30 4.20 27.49
C VAL A 509 -25.40 5.31 26.46
N VAL A 510 -26.53 5.38 25.77
CA VAL A 510 -26.87 6.53 24.93
C VAL A 510 -27.52 7.59 25.83
N PRO A 511 -26.92 8.78 26.00
CA PRO A 511 -27.50 9.83 26.83
C PRO A 511 -28.89 10.26 26.35
N GLU A 512 -29.78 10.60 27.28
CA GLU A 512 -31.09 11.16 26.94
C GLU A 512 -30.91 12.44 26.10
N SER A 513 -31.47 12.44 24.90
CA SER A 513 -31.24 13.48 23.90
C SER A 513 -32.41 13.58 22.92
N THR A 514 -32.35 14.57 22.02
CA THR A 514 -33.36 14.77 20.97
C THR A 514 -32.75 14.49 19.60
N LYS A 515 -33.49 13.80 18.73
CA LYS A 515 -33.09 13.57 17.33
C LYS A 515 -32.91 14.91 16.62
N ARG A 516 -31.70 15.21 16.15
CA ARG A 516 -31.32 16.48 15.52
C ARG A 516 -30.28 16.26 14.41
N ARG A 517 -29.98 17.32 13.66
CA ARG A 517 -28.91 17.37 12.64
C ARG A 517 -28.01 18.55 12.98
N ASP A 518 -27.14 18.35 13.96
CA ASP A 518 -26.21 19.36 14.48
C ASP A 518 -24.88 18.68 14.85
N ALA A 519 -23.76 19.40 14.70
CA ALA A 519 -22.47 19.00 15.24
C ALA A 519 -22.30 19.54 16.67
N PRO A 520 -21.51 18.88 17.55
CA PRO A 520 -21.17 19.43 18.85
C PRO A 520 -20.19 20.62 18.70
N ALA A 521 -20.22 21.57 19.63
CA ALA A 521 -19.29 22.72 19.61
C ALA A 521 -17.81 22.31 19.74
N THR A 522 -17.54 21.09 20.21
CA THR A 522 -16.18 20.51 20.27
C THR A 522 -15.57 20.32 18.88
N TYR A 523 -16.38 20.30 17.82
CA TYR A 523 -15.95 20.14 16.44
C TYR A 523 -15.62 21.48 15.75
N ASP A 524 -16.00 22.63 16.33
CA ASP A 524 -15.88 23.95 15.70
C ASP A 524 -14.42 24.44 15.54
N ASP A 525 -13.46 23.79 16.19
CA ASP A 525 -12.04 24.11 16.06
C ASP A 525 -11.44 23.49 14.79
N HIS A 526 -11.22 24.32 13.79
CA HIS A 526 -10.73 23.89 12.48
C HIS A 526 -9.27 24.27 12.21
N PHE A 527 -8.60 24.99 13.11
CA PHE A 527 -7.30 25.62 12.82
C PHE A 527 -6.19 25.25 13.80
N SER A 528 -6.49 24.93 15.07
CA SER A 528 -5.44 24.72 16.08
C SER A 528 -4.51 23.55 15.74
N GLN A 529 -5.06 22.39 15.37
CA GLN A 529 -4.27 21.21 15.03
C GLN A 529 -3.61 21.33 13.64
N VAL A 530 -4.17 22.15 12.75
CA VAL A 530 -3.53 22.46 11.46
C VAL A 530 -2.27 23.29 11.69
N THR A 531 -2.36 24.25 12.61
CA THR A 531 -1.24 25.08 13.05
C THR A 531 -0.18 24.22 13.75
N LEU A 532 -0.59 23.33 14.65
CA LEU A 532 0.28 22.35 15.29
C LEU A 532 1.06 21.52 14.26
N PHE A 533 0.37 20.94 13.27
CA PHE A 533 1.01 20.14 12.24
C PHE A 533 2.03 20.96 11.45
N TYR A 534 1.63 22.10 10.88
CA TYR A 534 2.51 22.93 10.05
C TYR A 534 3.75 23.40 10.82
N ARG A 535 3.58 23.85 12.07
CA ARG A 535 4.70 24.32 12.90
C ARG A 535 5.58 23.20 13.44
N SER A 536 5.16 21.95 13.35
CA SER A 536 5.97 20.77 13.69
C SER A 536 6.83 20.27 12.54
N LEU A 537 6.61 20.77 11.32
CA LEU A 537 7.40 20.41 10.14
C LEU A 537 8.79 21.07 10.16
N SER A 538 9.77 20.42 9.54
CA SER A 538 11.07 21.04 9.28
C SER A 538 10.94 22.22 8.30
N ALA A 539 11.97 23.08 8.25
CA ALA A 539 11.96 24.23 7.34
C ALA A 539 11.80 23.83 5.85
N ALA A 540 12.41 22.71 5.43
CA ALA A 540 12.27 22.19 4.07
C ALA A 540 10.83 21.74 3.79
N GLU A 541 10.21 21.01 4.72
CA GLU A 541 8.82 20.57 4.58
C GLU A 541 7.83 21.75 4.60
N GLN A 542 8.08 22.79 5.42
CA GLN A 542 7.27 24.00 5.42
C GLN A 542 7.34 24.76 4.10
N GLU A 543 8.51 24.76 3.45
CA GLU A 543 8.69 25.33 2.11
C GLU A 543 7.91 24.53 1.07
N HIS A 544 8.03 23.20 1.05
CA HIS A 544 7.27 22.35 0.12
C HIS A 544 5.76 22.50 0.29
N VAL A 545 5.26 22.71 1.52
CA VAL A 545 3.85 23.02 1.75
C VAL A 545 3.45 24.34 1.08
N ALA A 546 4.26 25.40 1.25
CA ALA A 546 3.99 26.69 0.61
C ALA A 546 4.02 26.59 -0.92
N GLU A 547 4.99 25.86 -1.47
CA GLU A 547 5.09 25.57 -2.91
C GLU A 547 3.87 24.78 -3.41
N ALA A 548 3.40 23.79 -2.65
CA ALA A 548 2.24 22.97 -3.01
C ALA A 548 0.95 23.81 -3.08
N TYR A 549 0.66 24.62 -2.05
CA TYR A 549 -0.48 25.53 -2.08
C TYR A 549 -0.36 26.54 -3.23
N THR A 550 0.82 27.11 -3.46
CA THR A 550 1.07 28.03 -4.56
C THR A 550 0.81 27.37 -5.92
N PHE A 551 1.31 26.15 -6.11
CA PHE A 551 1.09 25.39 -7.33
C PHE A 551 -0.40 25.09 -7.56
N GLU A 552 -1.10 24.55 -6.55
CA GLU A 552 -2.49 24.14 -6.70
C GLU A 552 -3.44 25.33 -6.88
N LEU A 553 -3.33 26.36 -6.05
CA LEU A 553 -4.13 27.59 -6.18
C LEU A 553 -3.74 28.38 -7.44
N GLY A 554 -2.49 28.27 -7.90
CA GLY A 554 -2.03 28.82 -9.17
C GLY A 554 -2.76 28.23 -10.39
N LYS A 555 -3.27 27.00 -10.28
CA LYS A 555 -4.07 26.32 -11.31
C LYS A 555 -5.56 26.67 -11.26
N CYS A 556 -6.04 27.28 -10.17
CA CYS A 556 -7.43 27.76 -10.10
C CYS A 556 -7.60 29.01 -10.96
N TYR A 557 -8.77 29.15 -11.60
CA TYR A 557 -9.09 30.31 -12.43
C TYR A 557 -9.70 31.44 -11.61
N GLU A 558 -10.58 31.12 -10.67
CA GLU A 558 -11.37 32.10 -9.93
C GLU A 558 -10.58 32.74 -8.78
N GLN A 559 -10.36 34.05 -8.88
CA GLN A 559 -9.60 34.81 -7.88
C GLN A 559 -10.23 34.73 -6.48
N ALA A 560 -11.56 34.76 -6.39
CA ALA A 560 -12.28 34.70 -5.12
C ALA A 560 -12.01 33.40 -4.35
N ILE A 561 -11.71 32.29 -5.03
CA ILE A 561 -11.33 31.03 -4.38
C ILE A 561 -9.95 31.17 -3.74
N LYS A 562 -8.99 31.73 -4.47
CA LYS A 562 -7.61 31.96 -3.99
C LYS A 562 -7.61 32.87 -2.77
N GLU A 563 -8.33 34.00 -2.83
CA GLU A 563 -8.43 34.95 -1.73
C GLU A 563 -9.08 34.33 -0.48
N ARG A 564 -10.15 33.54 -0.64
CA ARG A 564 -10.77 32.83 0.49
C ARG A 564 -9.83 31.81 1.12
N GLN A 565 -9.09 31.04 0.31
CA GLN A 565 -8.12 30.10 0.85
C GLN A 565 -6.95 30.81 1.54
N LEU A 566 -6.50 31.97 1.06
CA LEU A 566 -5.50 32.78 1.75
C LEU A 566 -5.99 33.24 3.14
N VAL A 567 -7.28 33.56 3.30
CA VAL A 567 -7.85 33.85 4.63
C VAL A 567 -7.79 32.62 5.55
N ALA A 568 -8.13 31.43 5.03
CA ALA A 568 -8.01 30.19 5.80
C ALA A 568 -6.55 29.91 6.21
N LEU A 569 -5.59 30.12 5.31
CA LEU A 569 -4.16 30.01 5.61
C LEU A 569 -3.71 31.05 6.64
N ALA A 570 -4.19 32.29 6.57
CA ALA A 570 -3.86 33.31 7.57
C ALA A 570 -4.33 32.92 8.98
N ASN A 571 -5.45 32.19 9.08
CA ASN A 571 -5.96 31.65 10.34
C ASN A 571 -5.14 30.45 10.87
N VAL A 572 -4.30 29.84 10.03
CA VAL A 572 -3.39 28.76 10.42
C VAL A 572 -2.01 29.33 10.75
N ASP A 573 -1.39 30.04 9.81
CA ASP A 573 -0.08 30.63 9.98
C ASP A 573 0.14 31.79 9.00
N THR A 574 0.51 32.97 9.54
CA THR A 574 0.64 34.19 8.75
C THR A 574 1.83 34.18 7.80
N ASP A 575 2.91 33.48 8.16
CA ASP A 575 4.12 33.41 7.33
C ASP A 575 3.90 32.46 6.14
N LEU A 576 3.23 31.32 6.39
CA LEU A 576 2.74 30.45 5.32
C LEU A 576 1.84 31.22 4.35
N CYS A 577 0.84 31.94 4.88
CA CYS A 577 -0.07 32.75 4.06
C CYS A 577 0.69 33.78 3.22
N ALA A 578 1.66 34.49 3.81
CA ALA A 578 2.47 35.48 3.11
C ALA A 578 3.27 34.87 1.95
N LYS A 579 3.93 33.74 2.16
CA LYS A 579 4.68 33.02 1.11
C LYS A 579 3.77 32.59 -0.04
N VAL A 580 2.61 31.99 0.28
CA VAL A 580 1.65 31.56 -0.75
C VAL A 580 1.07 32.76 -1.51
N ALA A 581 0.73 33.85 -0.81
CA ALA A 581 0.23 35.07 -1.43
C ALA A 581 1.26 35.69 -2.38
N GLU A 582 2.53 35.74 -1.99
CA GLU A 582 3.64 36.18 -2.85
C GLU A 582 3.73 35.33 -4.12
N GLY A 583 3.72 34.00 -4.00
CA GLY A 583 3.76 33.08 -5.12
C GLY A 583 2.56 33.20 -6.07
N LEU A 584 1.40 33.63 -5.56
CA LEU A 584 0.20 33.90 -6.34
C LEU A 584 0.12 35.34 -6.90
N GLY A 585 1.03 36.23 -6.50
CA GLY A 585 0.97 37.66 -6.83
C GLY A 585 -0.21 38.40 -6.18
N LEU A 586 -0.65 37.96 -5.00
CA LEU A 586 -1.77 38.52 -4.24
C LEU A 586 -1.29 39.15 -2.92
N ALA A 587 -2.15 39.97 -2.31
CA ALA A 587 -1.88 40.49 -0.97
C ALA A 587 -2.26 39.45 0.09
N ALA A 588 -1.40 39.25 1.09
CA ALA A 588 -1.72 38.42 2.24
C ALA A 588 -2.81 39.09 3.11
N PRO A 589 -3.97 38.46 3.33
CA PRO A 589 -5.00 38.99 4.22
C PRO A 589 -4.57 38.90 5.69
N ALA A 590 -5.17 39.73 6.54
CA ALA A 590 -5.07 39.55 7.97
C ALA A 590 -5.90 38.32 8.43
N PRO A 591 -5.46 37.60 9.48
CA PRO A 591 -6.26 36.52 10.06
C PRO A 591 -7.60 37.03 10.57
N THR A 592 -8.66 36.27 10.34
CA THR A 592 -9.98 36.47 10.96
C THR A 592 -10.10 35.73 12.29
N VAL A 593 -9.27 34.72 12.51
CA VAL A 593 -9.07 34.01 13.78
C VAL A 593 -7.58 34.07 14.10
N VAL A 594 -7.22 34.50 15.31
CA VAL A 594 -5.81 34.56 15.72
C VAL A 594 -5.23 33.14 15.74
N PRO A 595 -4.16 32.86 14.97
CA PRO A 595 -3.51 31.55 15.00
C PRO A 595 -3.09 31.17 16.42
N ALA A 596 -3.40 29.96 16.84
CA ALA A 596 -3.01 29.46 18.15
C ALA A 596 -1.50 29.13 18.16
N ASP A 597 -0.81 29.48 19.23
CA ASP A 597 0.53 28.96 19.50
C ASP A 597 0.37 27.58 20.19
N PRO A 598 0.75 26.47 19.53
CA PRO A 598 0.60 25.16 20.12
C PRO A 598 1.50 25.03 21.36
N GLU A 599 0.95 24.51 22.46
CA GLU A 599 1.72 24.33 23.71
C GLU A 599 2.87 23.32 23.55
N VAL A 600 2.69 22.31 22.69
CA VAL A 600 3.65 21.25 22.39
C VAL A 600 3.68 21.04 20.89
N LEU A 601 4.85 21.17 20.27
CA LEU A 601 5.08 20.71 18.89
C LEU A 601 5.35 19.20 18.89
N SER A 602 5.04 18.53 17.78
CA SER A 602 5.14 17.07 17.66
C SER A 602 6.15 16.66 16.59
N PRO A 603 7.42 16.37 16.98
CA PRO A 603 8.44 15.89 16.05
C PRO A 603 8.04 14.62 15.29
N ALA A 604 7.11 13.82 15.82
CA ALA A 604 6.56 12.63 15.16
C ALA A 604 5.82 12.95 13.85
N LEU A 605 5.39 14.19 13.63
CA LEU A 605 4.68 14.61 12.41
C LEU A 605 5.65 14.83 11.23
N SER A 606 6.89 15.24 11.50
CA SER A 606 7.96 15.47 10.52
C SER A 606 8.46 14.15 9.90
N GLN A 607 8.72 14.15 8.60
CA GLN A 607 9.39 13.07 7.87
C GLN A 607 10.93 13.24 7.86
N VAL A 608 11.42 14.43 8.21
CA VAL A 608 12.85 14.81 8.14
C VAL A 608 13.49 14.77 9.52
N GLY A 609 14.75 14.31 9.59
CA GLY A 609 15.59 14.37 10.79
C GLY A 609 15.92 13.04 11.46
N GLN A 610 15.51 11.91 10.86
CA GLN A 610 15.84 10.55 11.33
C GLN A 610 16.60 9.77 10.26
N GLU A 611 17.34 8.75 10.68
CA GLU A 611 18.02 7.80 9.80
C GLU A 611 17.31 6.45 9.78
N TRP A 612 17.16 5.87 8.59
CA TRP A 612 16.38 4.66 8.37
C TRP A 612 17.15 3.59 7.58
N PRO A 613 16.75 2.31 7.70
CA PRO A 613 17.29 1.24 6.88
C PRO A 613 17.06 1.52 5.38
N VAL A 614 18.04 1.16 4.56
CA VAL A 614 18.06 1.50 3.13
C VAL A 614 17.75 0.33 2.22
N GLU A 615 17.44 -0.86 2.75
CA GLU A 615 17.21 -2.05 1.94
C GLU A 615 16.12 -1.85 0.88
N GLY A 616 16.41 -2.33 -0.33
CA GLY A 616 15.52 -2.20 -1.49
C GLY A 616 15.49 -0.81 -2.13
N ARG A 617 16.35 0.13 -1.74
CA ARG A 617 16.55 1.37 -2.51
C ARG A 617 17.23 1.06 -3.84
N GLN A 618 16.97 1.90 -4.84
CA GLN A 618 17.42 1.72 -6.21
C GLN A 618 18.59 2.67 -6.48
N ILE A 619 19.74 2.14 -6.92
CA ILE A 619 20.95 2.94 -7.14
C ILE A 619 21.37 2.81 -8.59
N GLY A 620 21.35 3.92 -9.32
CA GLY A 620 21.80 3.98 -10.71
C GLY A 620 23.33 3.99 -10.82
N ILE A 621 23.88 3.31 -11.82
CA ILE A 621 25.30 3.34 -12.19
C ILE A 621 25.38 3.77 -13.65
N LEU A 622 25.77 5.03 -13.89
CA LEU A 622 25.90 5.57 -15.25
C LEU A 622 27.26 5.21 -15.84
N THR A 623 27.28 4.50 -16.96
CA THR A 623 28.51 4.13 -17.66
C THR A 623 28.73 4.91 -18.94
N GLY A 624 29.99 5.03 -19.36
CA GLY A 624 30.43 5.62 -20.61
C GLY A 624 31.49 4.76 -21.30
N PRO A 625 31.91 5.12 -22.53
CA PRO A 625 32.96 4.41 -23.26
C PRO A 625 34.28 4.21 -22.49
N GLU A 626 34.59 5.13 -21.58
CA GLU A 626 35.79 5.19 -20.75
C GLU A 626 35.62 4.60 -19.34
N SER A 627 34.45 4.09 -18.99
CA SER A 627 34.19 3.53 -17.66
C SER A 627 35.12 2.36 -17.31
N ASP A 628 35.66 2.37 -16.09
CA ASP A 628 36.29 1.19 -15.49
C ASP A 628 35.21 0.13 -15.18
N LEU A 629 35.08 -0.85 -16.08
CA LEU A 629 34.09 -1.91 -15.94
C LEU A 629 34.36 -2.85 -14.75
N ALA A 630 35.60 -2.98 -14.29
CA ALA A 630 35.89 -3.73 -13.07
C ALA A 630 35.35 -2.98 -11.83
N GLY A 631 35.54 -1.65 -11.80
CA GLY A 631 34.91 -0.77 -10.83
C GLY A 631 33.38 -0.83 -10.87
N VAL A 632 32.77 -0.83 -12.06
CA VAL A 632 31.30 -0.98 -12.22
C VAL A 632 30.81 -2.32 -11.66
N ALA A 633 31.48 -3.43 -12.00
CA ALA A 633 31.14 -4.75 -11.45
C ALA A 633 31.24 -4.79 -9.92
N ALA A 634 32.28 -4.18 -9.36
CA ALA A 634 32.44 -4.06 -7.91
C ALA A 634 31.31 -3.23 -7.26
N ALA A 635 30.86 -2.14 -7.92
CA ALA A 635 29.73 -1.34 -7.44
C ALA A 635 28.43 -2.15 -7.43
N VAL A 636 28.13 -2.90 -8.50
CA VAL A 636 26.96 -3.79 -8.60
C VAL A 636 26.95 -4.78 -7.43
N MET A 637 28.08 -5.44 -7.18
CA MET A 637 28.21 -6.40 -6.08
C MET A 637 28.04 -5.75 -4.71
N ALA A 638 28.66 -4.59 -4.48
CA ALA A 638 28.58 -3.88 -3.20
C ALA A 638 27.14 -3.44 -2.89
N ILE A 639 26.43 -2.87 -3.87
CA ILE A 639 25.02 -2.46 -3.75
C ILE A 639 24.13 -3.67 -3.48
N ALA A 640 24.30 -4.77 -4.23
CA ALA A 640 23.52 -5.98 -4.03
C ALA A 640 23.76 -6.63 -2.65
N ASN A 641 25.01 -6.67 -2.18
CA ASN A 641 25.36 -7.19 -0.86
C ASN A 641 24.75 -6.36 0.28
N ALA A 642 24.54 -5.06 0.05
CA ALA A 642 23.77 -4.18 0.94
C ALA A 642 22.25 -4.33 0.79
N LYS A 643 21.76 -5.36 0.07
CA LYS A 643 20.34 -5.62 -0.23
C LYS A 643 19.64 -4.48 -0.98
N ASN A 644 20.40 -3.71 -1.76
CA ASN A 644 19.88 -2.66 -2.64
C ASN A 644 19.78 -3.14 -4.09
N VAL A 645 19.17 -2.34 -4.96
CA VAL A 645 18.99 -2.69 -6.37
C VAL A 645 19.93 -1.87 -7.25
N PRO A 646 21.02 -2.46 -7.79
CA PRO A 646 21.87 -1.78 -8.74
C PRO A 646 21.20 -1.72 -10.12
N PHE A 647 21.21 -0.54 -10.73
CA PHE A 647 20.75 -0.33 -12.11
C PHE A 647 21.91 0.16 -12.97
N VAL A 648 22.46 -0.71 -13.80
CA VAL A 648 23.50 -0.33 -14.76
C VAL A 648 22.84 0.36 -15.96
N VAL A 649 23.24 1.60 -16.23
CA VAL A 649 22.74 2.42 -17.34
C VAL A 649 23.85 2.63 -18.35
N ALA A 650 23.63 2.18 -19.58
CA ALA A 650 24.64 2.23 -20.65
C ALA A 650 24.08 2.81 -21.96
N THR A 651 24.94 2.94 -22.98
CA THR A 651 24.55 3.43 -24.32
C THR A 651 23.80 2.39 -25.16
N HIS A 652 23.87 1.11 -24.79
CA HIS A 652 23.14 0.01 -25.43
C HIS A 652 22.66 -1.00 -24.37
N GLY A 653 21.64 -1.80 -24.71
CA GLY A 653 21.21 -2.93 -23.88
C GLY A 653 22.13 -4.14 -24.01
N GLY A 654 21.74 -5.28 -23.42
CA GLY A 654 22.57 -6.49 -23.42
C GLY A 654 23.57 -6.49 -22.27
N THR A 655 24.85 -6.74 -22.55
CA THR A 655 25.91 -6.87 -21.54
C THR A 655 27.08 -5.93 -21.82
N LEU A 656 27.77 -5.50 -20.75
CA LEU A 656 29.10 -4.88 -20.82
C LEU A 656 30.14 -5.95 -20.49
N GLU A 657 31.09 -6.18 -21.39
CA GLU A 657 32.09 -7.24 -21.24
C GLU A 657 33.31 -6.75 -20.46
N HIS A 658 33.73 -7.48 -19.44
CA HIS A 658 35.01 -7.27 -18.75
C HIS A 658 35.64 -8.61 -18.34
N ASP A 659 36.90 -8.59 -17.88
CA ASP A 659 37.67 -9.80 -17.56
C ASP A 659 37.03 -10.71 -16.48
N GLY A 660 36.11 -10.17 -15.66
CA GLY A 660 35.39 -10.91 -14.61
C GLY A 660 34.03 -11.48 -15.04
N GLY A 661 33.62 -11.27 -16.29
CA GLY A 661 32.35 -11.76 -16.84
C GLY A 661 31.47 -10.63 -17.43
N PRO A 662 30.30 -10.97 -17.98
CA PRO A 662 29.37 -9.97 -18.51
C PRO A 662 28.60 -9.26 -17.39
N ILE A 663 28.48 -7.94 -17.49
CA ILE A 663 27.62 -7.11 -16.62
C ILE A 663 26.32 -6.82 -17.38
N PRO A 664 25.16 -7.34 -16.94
CA PRO A 664 23.89 -7.04 -17.58
C PRO A 664 23.53 -5.55 -17.48
N VAL A 665 23.11 -4.97 -18.60
CA VAL A 665 22.62 -3.59 -18.65
C VAL A 665 21.14 -3.58 -18.26
N SER A 666 20.81 -2.85 -17.20
CA SER A 666 19.44 -2.70 -16.70
C SER A 666 18.61 -1.72 -17.54
N ARG A 667 19.25 -0.63 -17.99
CA ARG A 667 18.62 0.42 -18.82
C ARG A 667 19.60 0.98 -19.84
N THR A 668 19.05 1.50 -20.92
CA THR A 668 19.80 2.41 -21.79
C THR A 668 19.53 3.85 -21.36
N TYR A 669 20.34 4.81 -21.79
CA TYR A 669 20.02 6.24 -21.61
C TYR A 669 18.70 6.67 -22.28
N ALA A 670 18.16 5.88 -23.21
CA ALA A 670 16.85 6.14 -23.81
C ALA A 670 15.69 5.64 -22.94
N THR A 671 15.95 4.70 -22.02
CA THR A 671 14.93 4.04 -21.19
C THR A 671 15.09 4.30 -19.70
N ALA A 672 16.20 4.94 -19.27
CA ALA A 672 16.44 5.35 -17.90
C ALA A 672 15.90 6.75 -17.62
N ARG A 673 15.40 6.97 -16.40
CA ARG A 673 15.11 8.30 -15.85
C ARG A 673 15.57 8.41 -14.41
N SER A 674 15.92 9.63 -13.97
CA SER A 674 16.37 9.95 -12.61
C SER A 674 15.40 9.47 -11.52
N VAL A 675 14.10 9.44 -11.80
CA VAL A 675 13.05 9.02 -10.85
C VAL A 675 13.12 7.54 -10.47
N GLU A 676 13.77 6.70 -11.29
CA GLU A 676 14.00 5.28 -10.99
C GLU A 676 15.08 5.07 -9.92
N PHE A 677 15.83 6.11 -9.55
CA PHE A 677 17.00 6.01 -8.68
C PHE A 677 16.82 6.86 -7.42
N ASP A 678 17.17 6.31 -6.26
CA ASP A 678 17.28 7.03 -5.00
C ASP A 678 18.65 7.70 -4.84
N ALA A 679 19.68 7.13 -5.44
CA ALA A 679 21.05 7.66 -5.50
C ALA A 679 21.73 7.24 -6.81
N ILE A 680 22.82 7.92 -7.19
CA ILE A 680 23.55 7.60 -8.43
C ILE A 680 25.07 7.56 -8.24
N LEU A 681 25.71 6.59 -8.89
CA LEU A 681 27.15 6.54 -9.14
C LEU A 681 27.40 6.88 -10.61
N ILE A 682 28.14 7.96 -10.86
CA ILE A 682 28.59 8.34 -12.20
C ILE A 682 29.94 7.68 -12.44
N ALA A 683 29.93 6.59 -13.19
CA ALA A 683 31.11 5.79 -13.53
C ALA A 683 31.71 6.14 -14.90
N GLY A 684 31.09 7.04 -15.66
CA GLY A 684 31.57 7.52 -16.95
C GLY A 684 30.81 8.74 -17.44
N SER A 685 31.32 9.37 -18.49
CA SER A 685 30.85 10.60 -19.10
C SER A 685 30.46 10.40 -20.57
N PRO A 686 29.39 9.63 -20.86
CA PRO A 686 28.93 9.47 -22.23
C PRO A 686 28.45 10.81 -22.81
N ALA A 687 28.74 11.04 -24.09
CA ALA A 687 28.24 12.18 -24.84
C ALA A 687 26.73 12.03 -25.16
N ASN A 688 25.88 12.09 -24.13
CA ASN A 688 24.45 11.84 -24.22
C ASN A 688 23.64 12.89 -23.43
N ALA A 689 22.70 13.57 -24.11
CA ALA A 689 21.86 14.59 -23.48
C ALA A 689 20.97 14.03 -22.35
N LYS A 690 20.51 12.78 -22.45
CA LYS A 690 19.70 12.14 -21.40
C LYS A 690 20.52 11.84 -20.15
N ALA A 691 21.80 11.50 -20.29
CA ALA A 691 22.70 11.35 -19.15
C ALA A 691 22.84 12.67 -18.37
N LYS A 692 23.00 13.78 -19.09
CA LYS A 692 23.00 15.14 -18.50
C LYS A 692 21.71 15.42 -17.74
N THR A 693 20.56 15.15 -18.36
CA THR A 693 19.26 15.37 -17.72
C THR A 693 19.08 14.52 -16.46
N ILE A 694 19.56 13.26 -16.46
CA ILE A 694 19.52 12.42 -15.26
C ILE A 694 20.32 13.07 -14.13
N VAL A 695 21.56 13.48 -14.39
CA VAL A 695 22.43 14.07 -13.36
C VAL A 695 21.87 15.40 -12.83
N ASP A 696 21.36 16.26 -13.70
CA ASP A 696 20.68 17.51 -13.33
C ASP A 696 19.48 17.26 -12.40
N GLU A 697 18.60 16.33 -12.76
CA GLU A 697 17.43 15.99 -11.95
C GLU A 697 17.81 15.35 -10.62
N MET A 698 18.79 14.44 -10.60
CA MET A 698 19.30 13.87 -9.35
C MET A 698 19.79 14.98 -8.40
N TYR A 699 20.46 16.00 -8.92
CA TYR A 699 20.96 17.11 -8.13
C TYR A 699 19.84 17.98 -7.59
N ARG A 700 18.93 18.44 -8.46
CA ARG A 700 17.79 19.31 -8.13
C ARG A 700 16.76 18.62 -7.23
N HIS A 701 16.65 17.30 -7.31
CA HIS A 701 15.76 16.50 -6.43
C HIS A 701 16.44 16.09 -5.11
N HIS A 702 17.56 16.71 -4.74
CA HIS A 702 18.28 16.49 -3.48
C HIS A 702 18.76 15.04 -3.27
N LYS A 703 19.06 14.30 -4.34
CA LYS A 703 19.53 12.92 -4.24
C LYS A 703 21.05 12.87 -4.06
N ALA A 704 21.54 11.79 -3.45
CA ALA A 704 22.98 11.57 -3.26
C ALA A 704 23.65 11.20 -4.60
N ILE A 705 24.81 11.80 -4.87
CA ILE A 705 25.56 11.60 -6.11
C ILE A 705 27.01 11.27 -5.76
N ALA A 706 27.51 10.16 -6.30
CA ALA A 706 28.91 9.78 -6.23
C ALA A 706 29.52 9.75 -7.63
N MET A 707 30.81 10.06 -7.74
CA MET A 707 31.52 10.20 -9.02
C MET A 707 32.87 9.49 -8.96
N LEU A 708 33.08 8.58 -9.90
CA LEU A 708 34.43 8.11 -10.24
C LEU A 708 35.14 9.18 -11.09
N PRO A 709 36.48 9.17 -11.18
CA PRO A 709 37.24 10.17 -11.96
C PRO A 709 36.72 10.35 -13.39
N GLU A 710 36.35 9.25 -14.05
CA GLU A 710 35.81 9.17 -15.40
C GLU A 710 34.42 9.83 -15.55
N GLY A 711 33.66 9.93 -14.45
CA GLY A 711 32.32 10.53 -14.41
C GLY A 711 32.28 12.04 -14.14
N THR A 712 33.41 12.64 -13.75
CA THR A 712 33.45 14.05 -13.32
C THR A 712 33.14 15.03 -14.45
N GLU A 713 33.49 14.71 -15.70
CA GLU A 713 33.19 15.55 -16.85
C GLU A 713 31.68 15.71 -17.05
N LEU A 714 30.91 14.61 -16.95
CA LEU A 714 29.46 14.67 -17.09
C LEU A 714 28.80 15.60 -16.06
N ALA A 715 29.19 15.51 -14.79
CA ALA A 715 28.69 16.39 -13.74
C ALA A 715 29.00 17.87 -14.04
N GLY A 716 30.22 18.15 -14.52
CA GLY A 716 30.63 19.48 -14.94
C GLY A 716 29.77 20.06 -16.08
N THR A 717 29.27 19.23 -17.00
CA THR A 717 28.43 19.71 -18.12
C THR A 717 27.05 20.23 -17.72
N VAL A 718 26.60 19.95 -16.49
CA VAL A 718 25.33 20.42 -15.90
C VAL A 718 25.55 21.25 -14.64
N ALA A 719 26.77 21.78 -14.46
CA ALA A 719 27.15 22.62 -13.33
C ALA A 719 26.94 21.98 -11.95
N VAL A 720 26.96 20.64 -11.86
CA VAL A 720 26.96 19.92 -10.58
C VAL A 720 28.38 19.91 -10.02
N PRO A 721 28.62 20.44 -8.81
CA PRO A 721 29.94 20.42 -8.17
C PRO A 721 30.43 19.00 -7.90
N THR A 722 31.74 18.81 -7.84
CA THR A 722 32.35 17.52 -7.50
C THR A 722 32.37 17.22 -6.00
N ASP A 723 32.17 18.24 -5.16
CA ASP A 723 32.15 18.17 -3.70
C ASP A 723 31.04 19.06 -3.10
N GLY A 724 30.62 18.72 -1.88
CA GLY A 724 29.54 19.42 -1.16
C GLY A 724 28.57 18.44 -0.50
N PRO A 725 27.49 18.94 0.13
CA PRO A 725 26.48 18.09 0.77
C PRO A 725 25.95 17.00 -0.17
N GLY A 726 26.15 15.74 0.23
CA GLY A 726 25.73 14.55 -0.51
C GLY A 726 26.35 14.37 -1.90
N LEU A 727 27.47 15.05 -2.17
CA LEU A 727 28.29 14.88 -3.38
C LEU A 727 29.63 14.25 -2.98
N PHE A 728 29.95 13.10 -3.59
CA PHE A 728 31.13 12.32 -3.25
C PHE A 728 31.97 12.08 -4.51
N SER A 729 33.29 12.28 -4.46
CA SER A 729 34.18 12.01 -5.58
C SER A 729 35.45 11.30 -5.11
N GLY A 730 35.92 10.31 -5.86
CA GLY A 730 37.16 9.61 -5.55
C GLY A 730 37.39 8.36 -6.42
N PRO A 731 38.58 7.76 -6.39
CA PRO A 731 38.90 6.59 -7.23
C PRO A 731 38.43 5.25 -6.63
N ASP A 732 38.03 5.21 -5.36
CA ASP A 732 37.64 3.97 -4.69
C ASP A 732 36.12 3.76 -4.71
N THR A 733 35.68 2.84 -5.57
CA THR A 733 34.27 2.45 -5.71
C THR A 733 33.63 2.02 -4.39
N ALA A 734 34.34 1.26 -3.56
CA ALA A 734 33.76 0.73 -2.31
C ALA A 734 33.41 1.86 -1.34
N THR A 735 34.33 2.82 -1.16
CA THR A 735 34.09 4.02 -0.33
C THR A 735 32.95 4.87 -0.88
N LEU A 736 32.86 5.04 -2.21
CA LEU A 736 31.78 5.80 -2.84
C LEU A 736 30.41 5.16 -2.63
N VAL A 737 30.30 3.84 -2.85
CA VAL A 737 29.05 3.11 -2.60
C VAL A 737 28.66 3.21 -1.13
N GLN A 738 29.59 3.06 -0.18
CA GLN A 738 29.30 3.22 1.24
C GLN A 738 28.81 4.64 1.57
N SER A 739 29.38 5.66 0.94
CA SER A 739 28.96 7.05 1.12
C SER A 739 27.54 7.29 0.61
N LEU A 740 27.18 6.69 -0.53
CA LEU A 740 25.79 6.71 -1.03
C LEU A 740 24.83 6.02 -0.06
N LEU A 741 25.18 4.82 0.45
CA LEU A 741 24.35 4.08 1.39
C LEU A 741 24.12 4.85 2.69
N ASN A 742 25.14 5.52 3.23
CA ASN A 742 25.01 6.37 4.41
C ASN A 742 24.08 7.56 4.13
N ALA A 743 24.24 8.24 3.00
CA ALA A 743 23.40 9.37 2.62
C ALA A 743 21.92 8.96 2.40
N LEU A 744 21.69 7.77 1.84
CA LEU A 744 20.34 7.21 1.65
C LEU A 744 19.59 7.00 2.97
N GLY A 745 20.29 6.82 4.09
CA GLY A 745 19.66 6.70 5.41
C GLY A 745 18.83 7.92 5.80
N GLN A 746 19.19 9.10 5.29
CA GLN A 746 18.46 10.36 5.49
C GLN A 746 17.49 10.67 4.33
N HIS A 747 17.37 9.75 3.36
CA HIS A 747 16.56 9.80 2.14
C HIS A 747 16.94 10.88 1.11
N ARG A 748 17.15 12.13 1.52
CA ARG A 748 17.58 13.25 0.68
C ARG A 748 18.55 14.17 1.41
N VAL A 749 19.21 15.01 0.64
CA VAL A 749 20.21 15.98 1.08
C VAL A 749 19.55 17.35 1.25
N TRP A 750 18.80 17.53 2.34
CA TRP A 750 17.95 18.70 2.57
C TRP A 750 18.71 20.00 2.82
N ASP A 751 19.97 19.93 3.22
CA ASP A 751 20.87 21.06 3.43
C ASP A 751 21.53 21.55 2.13
N ARG A 752 21.34 20.83 1.01
CA ARG A 752 21.84 21.25 -0.31
C ARG A 752 21.03 22.45 -0.80
N VAL A 753 21.70 23.58 -0.97
CA VAL A 753 21.13 24.74 -1.67
C VAL A 753 21.13 24.46 -3.17
N VAL A 754 19.94 24.30 -3.75
CA VAL A 754 19.74 24.23 -5.20
C VAL A 754 19.38 25.63 -5.66
N LEU A 755 20.20 26.24 -6.52
CA LEU A 755 19.86 27.53 -7.12
C LEU A 755 18.75 27.31 -8.16
N PRO A 756 17.70 28.16 -8.18
CA PRO A 756 16.57 28.03 -9.10
C PRO A 756 16.95 28.22 -10.58
#